data_AF-A0A7W4DYP6-F1
#
_entry.id   AF-A0A7W4DYP6-F1
#
_cell.length_a   1.000
_cell.length_b   1.000
_cell.length_c   1.000
_cell.angle_alpha   90.00
_cell.angle_beta   90.00
_cell.angle_gamma   90.00
#
_symmetry.space_group_name_H-M   'P 1'
#
loop_
_entity.id
_entity.type
_entity.pdbx_description
1 polymer ?
#
loop_
_entity_poly.entity_id
_entity_poly.type
_entity_poly.pdbx_seq_one_letter_code
_entity_poly.pdbx_strand_id
1 'polypeptide(L)'
;MENMIHRMSPVTALLYKEWLKVRFYLLAASIVWGAALLATYILALRMGRMHGFPTVWNAVLYNDYNLLAPLRWIPLAVGLALGMAQFLPEMRLRRLKLTLHLPMPDSQILAAMLGFGYALQLVASCIAIILARFLLLSLLPFEIVDANVRTSLPWFLAGFSAYGLVAWICLEPTVRRRITGAILSALCISLYFLSSRLDAYATFIWVLLLFAFGLVPVLCFGALARFREGESVNAPPRATRRAGASSREGSTGVKNIAYSLLLLLGVTLSSTIFPYVYHLTLDRQYDLPFTVYSGITNTFAVFEGTAETARYRDDAGRSYTRKEFDSILPTIYYTQLIRDGRFPDSLFGVPVDAEMMSSHFFVFHSRPAELNQRSILLYPIVNADSERVTIADAYEAFRWTPNGIEIIQMEGNSVNSKKTEHFRAALADVSLPVSITVRNPDPRKERDNGYLIVDAKNVLWQLKQQDGEPIVRRLSAPQGEIIRSAWVTEFDDPSYLGYLSTESGRFFSLDARHGQCAELPIERFFPRREAIMIFGNLFDQTVRIIDGSSVHYMAISSDTPYRQLRTYRLEVPSDRADAVARWLFPFELTFTSGDSAYIYPRLLMGWSWHCIPLCLLLAAGIAMLARRESRSRFILKVLGVLVFGLFLAVPLLLWRR
;
A
#
# COMPACT_ATOMS: atom_id res chain seq x y z
N MET A 1 -21.74 31.45 -42.66
CA MET A 1 -21.58 31.15 -41.22
C MET A 1 -22.91 31.14 -40.47
N GLU A 2 -23.89 31.98 -40.81
CA GLU A 2 -25.24 31.95 -40.20
C GLU A 2 -26.06 30.70 -40.52
N ASN A 3 -25.95 30.14 -41.74
CA ASN A 3 -26.70 28.94 -42.14
C ASN A 3 -26.28 27.63 -41.42
N MET A 4 -25.14 27.62 -40.72
CA MET A 4 -24.68 26.44 -39.99
C MET A 4 -25.25 26.37 -38.56
N ILE A 5 -25.55 27.54 -37.96
CA ILE A 5 -26.06 27.66 -36.58
C ILE A 5 -27.54 27.23 -36.51
N HIS A 6 -28.30 27.40 -37.59
CA HIS A 6 -29.75 27.10 -37.61
C HIS A 6 -30.11 25.60 -37.66
N ARG A 7 -29.13 24.71 -37.88
CA ARG A 7 -29.32 23.24 -37.92
C ARG A 7 -28.66 22.49 -36.75
N MET A 8 -28.03 23.19 -35.81
CA MET A 8 -27.34 22.55 -34.69
C MET A 8 -28.33 22.10 -33.62
N SER A 9 -28.23 20.84 -33.19
CA SER A 9 -29.03 20.38 -32.05
C SER A 9 -28.61 21.14 -30.77
N PRO A 10 -29.53 21.36 -29.81
CA PRO A 10 -29.23 22.08 -28.57
C PRO A 10 -27.99 21.53 -27.82
N VAL A 11 -27.77 20.22 -27.88
CA VAL A 11 -26.59 19.56 -27.30
C VAL A 11 -25.31 19.98 -28.01
N THR A 12 -25.29 20.00 -29.35
CA THR A 12 -24.09 20.40 -30.12
C THR A 12 -23.71 21.86 -29.87
N ALA A 13 -24.69 22.75 -29.73
CA ALA A 13 -24.45 24.14 -29.38
C ALA A 13 -23.85 24.28 -27.96
N LEU A 14 -24.35 23.49 -27.01
CA LEU A 14 -23.80 23.43 -25.65
C LEU A 14 -22.35 22.92 -25.65
N LEU A 15 -22.05 21.83 -26.37
CA LEU A 15 -20.68 21.30 -26.47
C LEU A 15 -19.72 22.30 -27.12
N TYR A 16 -20.16 23.02 -28.14
CA TYR A 16 -19.36 24.08 -28.77
C TYR A 16 -19.04 25.23 -27.80
N LYS A 17 -20.01 25.61 -26.96
CA LYS A 17 -19.79 26.57 -25.88
C LYS A 17 -18.77 26.06 -24.85
N GLU A 18 -18.87 24.79 -24.45
CA GLU A 18 -17.91 24.20 -23.51
C GLU A 18 -16.48 24.18 -24.10
N TRP A 19 -16.34 23.81 -25.38
CA TRP A 19 -15.06 23.87 -26.10
C TRP A 19 -14.42 25.27 -26.08
N LEU A 20 -15.19 26.32 -26.37
CA LEU A 20 -14.68 27.69 -26.39
C LEU A 20 -14.09 28.13 -25.04
N LYS A 21 -14.59 27.61 -23.92
CA LYS A 21 -14.05 27.91 -22.58
C LYS A 21 -12.71 27.20 -22.34
N VAL A 22 -12.59 25.95 -22.76
CA VAL A 22 -11.45 25.09 -22.37
C VAL A 22 -10.33 25.04 -23.40
N ARG A 23 -10.50 25.56 -24.62
CA ARG A 23 -9.51 25.44 -25.70
C ARG A 23 -8.08 25.92 -25.35
N PHE A 24 -7.94 27.04 -24.63
CA PHE A 24 -6.62 27.54 -24.22
C PHE A 24 -6.05 26.77 -23.05
N TYR A 25 -6.92 26.30 -22.15
CA TYR A 25 -6.55 25.38 -21.10
C TYR A 25 -6.00 24.07 -21.69
N LEU A 26 -6.62 23.54 -22.75
CA LEU A 26 -6.15 22.34 -23.43
C LEU A 26 -4.77 22.52 -24.06
N LEU A 27 -4.52 23.67 -24.69
CA LEU A 27 -3.19 23.98 -25.21
C LEU A 27 -2.14 23.97 -24.09
N ALA A 28 -2.43 24.64 -22.97
CA ALA A 28 -1.53 24.68 -21.82
C ALA A 28 -1.31 23.29 -21.21
N ALA A 29 -2.38 22.52 -21.03
CA ALA A 29 -2.31 21.16 -20.49
C ALA A 29 -1.47 20.24 -21.39
N SER A 30 -1.63 20.32 -22.71
CA SER A 30 -0.83 19.56 -23.67
C SER A 30 0.67 19.89 -23.60
N ILE A 31 1.01 21.18 -23.43
CA ILE A 31 2.42 21.61 -23.26
C ILE A 31 2.99 21.02 -21.95
N VAL A 32 2.25 21.13 -20.84
CA VAL A 32 2.66 20.59 -19.54
C VAL A 32 2.86 19.07 -19.62
N TRP A 33 1.91 18.35 -20.23
CA TRP A 33 2.03 16.90 -20.43
C TRP A 33 3.22 16.54 -21.31
N GLY A 34 3.42 17.22 -22.44
CA GLY A 34 4.55 16.97 -23.33
C GLY A 34 5.90 17.18 -22.64
N ALA A 35 6.05 18.30 -21.92
CA ALA A 35 7.26 18.59 -21.16
C ALA A 35 7.52 17.55 -20.05
N ALA A 36 6.48 17.15 -19.32
CA ALA A 36 6.61 16.20 -18.23
C ALA A 36 6.93 14.78 -18.71
N LEU A 37 6.32 14.33 -19.80
CA LEU A 37 6.62 13.03 -20.41
C LEU A 37 8.05 12.99 -20.96
N LEU A 38 8.47 14.08 -21.63
CA LEU A 38 9.85 14.21 -22.11
C LEU A 38 10.84 14.19 -20.94
N ALA A 39 10.58 14.94 -19.86
CA ALA A 39 11.42 14.96 -18.68
C ALA A 39 11.51 13.58 -18.02
N THR A 40 10.39 12.85 -17.92
CA THR A 40 10.34 11.49 -17.37
C THR A 40 11.19 10.53 -18.20
N TYR A 41 11.08 10.60 -19.53
CA TYR A 41 11.89 9.79 -20.44
C TYR A 41 13.38 10.12 -20.35
N ILE A 42 13.75 11.40 -20.34
CA ILE A 42 15.14 11.84 -20.20
C ILE A 42 15.73 11.38 -18.86
N LEU A 43 14.95 11.44 -17.77
CA LEU A 43 15.39 11.00 -16.45
C LEU A 43 15.67 9.49 -16.43
N ALA A 44 14.76 8.68 -16.99
CA ALA A 44 14.93 7.23 -17.09
C ALA A 44 16.15 6.87 -17.96
N LEU A 45 16.30 7.53 -19.10
CA LEU A 45 17.48 7.38 -19.97
C LEU A 45 18.78 7.76 -19.25
N ARG A 46 18.79 8.89 -18.54
CA ARG A 46 19.96 9.38 -17.81
C ARG A 46 20.35 8.41 -16.71
N MET A 47 19.39 7.88 -15.95
CA MET A 47 19.65 6.88 -14.92
C MET A 47 20.29 5.63 -15.52
N GLY A 48 19.73 5.10 -16.61
CA GLY A 48 20.29 3.94 -17.30
C GLY A 48 21.70 4.18 -17.86
N ARG A 49 21.97 5.37 -18.41
CA ARG A 49 23.29 5.71 -18.96
C ARG A 49 24.35 6.01 -17.90
N MET A 50 23.97 6.61 -16.77
CA MET A 50 24.91 7.02 -15.71
C MET A 50 25.25 5.88 -14.74
N HIS A 51 24.27 5.01 -14.45
CA HIS A 51 24.39 3.98 -13.41
C HIS A 51 24.20 2.55 -13.94
N GLY A 52 23.95 2.38 -15.24
CA GLY A 52 23.58 1.09 -15.83
C GLY A 52 22.09 0.77 -15.66
N PHE A 53 21.53 0.02 -16.61
CA PHE A 53 20.17 -0.49 -16.54
C PHE A 53 19.94 -1.48 -15.38
N PRO A 54 20.92 -2.32 -14.97
CA PRO A 54 20.78 -3.16 -13.78
C PRO A 54 20.39 -2.39 -12.52
N THR A 55 21.02 -1.23 -12.28
CA THR A 55 20.70 -0.36 -11.15
C THR A 55 19.27 0.16 -11.22
N VAL A 56 18.80 0.55 -12.42
CA VAL A 56 17.42 1.01 -12.63
C VAL A 56 16.42 -0.11 -12.36
N TRP A 57 16.69 -1.33 -12.84
CA TRP A 57 15.82 -2.48 -12.61
C TRP A 57 15.77 -2.82 -11.12
N ASN A 58 16.92 -2.90 -10.44
CA ASN A 58 16.97 -3.15 -8.99
C ASN A 58 16.20 -2.09 -8.19
N ALA A 59 16.30 -0.82 -8.57
CA ALA A 59 15.54 0.25 -7.92
C ALA A 59 14.01 0.03 -8.04
N VAL A 60 13.52 -0.41 -9.20
CA VAL A 60 12.10 -0.73 -9.36
C VAL A 60 11.74 -2.04 -8.65
N LEU A 61 12.50 -3.11 -8.86
CA LEU A 61 12.17 -4.46 -8.39
C LEU A 61 12.25 -4.61 -6.86
N TYR A 62 13.21 -3.94 -6.21
CA TYR A 62 13.51 -4.15 -4.79
C TYR A 62 13.32 -2.90 -3.92
N ASN A 63 13.35 -1.70 -4.50
CA ASN A 63 13.24 -0.44 -3.74
C ASN A 63 11.93 0.31 -4.01
N ASP A 64 10.92 -0.33 -4.61
CA ASP A 64 9.60 0.25 -4.92
C ASP A 64 9.67 1.57 -5.70
N TYR A 65 10.72 1.77 -6.51
CA TYR A 65 10.89 3.03 -7.24
C TYR A 65 9.89 3.14 -8.39
N ASN A 66 9.07 4.20 -8.38
CA ASN A 66 8.13 4.48 -9.46
C ASN A 66 8.73 5.45 -10.48
N LEU A 67 9.01 4.96 -11.69
CA LEU A 67 9.57 5.72 -12.82
C LEU A 67 8.67 6.87 -13.27
N LEU A 68 7.35 6.75 -13.07
CA LEU A 68 6.37 7.78 -13.41
C LEU A 68 6.14 8.79 -12.28
N ALA A 69 6.87 8.70 -11.16
CA ALA A 69 6.76 9.64 -10.04
C ALA A 69 6.80 11.13 -10.42
N PRO A 70 7.57 11.59 -11.43
CA PRO A 70 7.52 12.99 -11.88
C PRO A 70 6.11 13.43 -12.35
N LEU A 71 5.27 12.50 -12.80
CA LEU A 71 3.91 12.77 -13.26
C LEU A 71 2.88 12.82 -12.11
N ARG A 72 3.26 12.47 -10.87
CA ARG A 72 2.35 12.23 -9.73
C ARG A 72 1.27 13.29 -9.54
N TRP A 73 1.64 14.57 -9.58
CA TRP A 73 0.73 15.68 -9.27
C TRP A 73 0.06 16.29 -10.51
N ILE A 74 0.52 15.92 -11.71
CA ILE A 74 0.06 16.53 -12.96
C ILE A 74 -1.42 16.21 -13.24
N PRO A 75 -1.89 14.95 -13.18
CA PRO A 75 -3.29 14.67 -13.44
C PRO A 75 -4.24 15.42 -12.49
N LEU A 76 -3.84 15.57 -11.21
CA LEU A 76 -4.60 16.32 -10.22
C LEU A 76 -4.69 17.81 -10.59
N ALA A 77 -3.55 18.43 -10.91
CA ALA A 77 -3.48 19.84 -11.30
C ALA A 77 -4.31 20.13 -12.57
N VAL A 78 -4.21 19.24 -13.57
CA VAL A 78 -4.99 19.26 -14.81
C VAL A 78 -6.49 19.14 -14.48
N GLY A 79 -6.91 18.15 -13.68
CA GLY A 79 -8.31 17.99 -13.27
C GLY A 79 -8.88 19.22 -12.56
N LEU A 80 -8.15 19.79 -11.61
CA LEU A 80 -8.52 21.02 -10.90
C LEU A 80 -8.66 22.20 -11.87
N ALA A 81 -7.66 22.43 -12.71
CA ALA A 81 -7.64 23.54 -13.65
C ALA A 81 -8.74 23.43 -14.71
N LEU A 82 -9.05 22.22 -15.20
CA LEU A 82 -10.19 21.98 -16.10
C LEU A 82 -11.52 22.33 -15.42
N GLY A 83 -11.72 21.86 -14.19
CA GLY A 83 -12.94 22.15 -13.42
C GLY A 83 -13.12 23.65 -13.20
N MET A 84 -12.04 24.34 -12.83
CA MET A 84 -12.05 25.79 -12.66
C MET A 84 -12.33 26.52 -13.97
N ALA A 85 -11.67 26.14 -15.07
CA ALA A 85 -11.86 26.77 -16.38
C ALA A 85 -13.30 26.61 -16.88
N GLN A 86 -13.94 25.48 -16.61
CA GLN A 86 -15.29 25.19 -17.09
C GLN A 86 -16.39 25.86 -16.24
N PHE A 87 -16.32 25.76 -14.91
CA PHE A 87 -17.43 26.14 -14.01
C PHE A 87 -17.24 27.50 -13.33
N LEU A 88 -16.02 27.94 -13.06
CA LEU A 88 -15.78 29.19 -12.33
C LEU A 88 -16.26 30.43 -13.11
N PRO A 89 -16.01 30.58 -14.42
CA PRO A 89 -16.52 31.72 -15.19
C PRO A 89 -18.05 31.75 -15.24
N GLU A 90 -18.71 30.59 -15.29
CA GLU A 90 -20.18 30.54 -15.34
C GLU A 90 -20.83 31.01 -14.06
N MET A 91 -20.24 30.68 -12.92
CA MET A 91 -20.72 31.11 -11.61
C MET A 91 -20.41 32.58 -11.36
N ARG A 92 -19.20 33.04 -11.68
CA ARG A 92 -18.78 34.44 -11.48
C ARG A 92 -19.59 35.41 -12.36
N LEU A 93 -19.84 35.03 -13.61
CA LEU A 93 -20.60 35.83 -14.57
C LEU A 93 -22.12 35.59 -14.50
N ARG A 94 -22.59 34.78 -13.54
CA ARG A 94 -24.02 34.39 -13.38
C ARG A 94 -24.66 33.80 -14.65
N ARG A 95 -23.84 33.24 -15.54
CA ARG A 95 -24.27 32.65 -16.82
C ARG A 95 -24.87 31.26 -16.67
N LEU A 96 -24.66 30.59 -15.53
CA LEU A 96 -25.27 29.29 -15.26
C LEU A 96 -26.80 29.38 -15.36
N LYS A 97 -27.41 30.46 -14.83
CA LYS A 97 -28.86 30.70 -14.90
C LYS A 97 -29.37 30.69 -16.35
N LEU A 98 -28.68 31.42 -17.22
CA LEU A 98 -29.00 31.51 -18.65
C LEU A 98 -28.86 30.14 -19.34
N THR A 99 -27.86 29.37 -18.95
CA THR A 99 -27.59 28.05 -19.53
C THR A 99 -28.70 27.06 -19.17
N LEU A 100 -29.20 27.14 -17.94
CA LEU A 100 -30.31 26.34 -17.46
C LEU A 100 -31.68 26.77 -18.04
N HIS A 101 -31.75 27.81 -18.87
CA HIS A 101 -32.96 28.20 -19.61
C HIS A 101 -32.99 27.67 -21.06
N LEU A 102 -31.98 26.90 -21.48
CA LEU A 102 -32.01 26.22 -22.77
C LEU A 102 -33.21 25.26 -22.85
N PRO A 103 -33.74 24.96 -24.07
CA PRO A 103 -34.87 24.07 -24.27
C PRO A 103 -34.49 22.59 -24.08
N MET A 104 -33.92 22.28 -22.93
CA MET A 104 -33.43 20.98 -22.50
C MET A 104 -33.68 20.82 -20.99
N PRO A 105 -33.92 19.61 -20.49
CA PRO A 105 -34.02 19.39 -19.06
C PRO A 105 -32.67 19.62 -18.37
N ASP A 106 -32.71 20.24 -17.18
CA ASP A 106 -31.54 20.59 -16.36
C ASP A 106 -30.55 19.44 -16.16
N SER A 107 -31.07 18.22 -15.99
CA SER A 107 -30.27 17.02 -15.83
C SER A 107 -29.44 16.69 -17.08
N GLN A 108 -30.01 16.86 -18.28
CA GLN A 108 -29.28 16.67 -19.54
C GLN A 108 -28.24 17.76 -19.77
N ILE A 109 -28.54 19.02 -19.37
CA ILE A 109 -27.58 20.12 -19.47
C ILE A 109 -26.37 19.83 -18.59
N LEU A 110 -26.58 19.52 -17.31
CA LEU A 110 -25.47 19.20 -16.39
C LEU A 110 -24.74 17.91 -16.80
N ALA A 111 -25.46 16.88 -17.24
CA ALA A 111 -24.84 15.65 -17.74
C ALA A 111 -23.95 15.92 -18.96
N ALA A 112 -24.38 16.75 -19.90
CA ALA A 112 -23.58 17.12 -21.07
C ALA A 112 -22.35 17.95 -20.67
N MET A 113 -22.49 18.90 -19.73
CA MET A 113 -21.38 19.70 -19.23
C MET A 113 -20.33 18.85 -18.50
N LEU A 114 -20.76 18.02 -17.55
CA LEU A 114 -19.87 17.11 -16.82
C LEU A 114 -19.26 16.08 -17.76
N GLY A 115 -20.07 15.46 -18.61
CA GLY A 115 -19.63 14.46 -19.59
C GLY A 115 -18.57 15.00 -20.54
N PHE A 116 -18.69 16.25 -20.98
CA PHE A 116 -17.67 16.89 -21.79
C PHE A 116 -16.31 16.99 -21.08
N GLY A 117 -16.27 17.45 -19.82
CA GLY A 117 -15.01 17.56 -19.08
C GLY A 117 -14.43 16.19 -18.68
N TYR A 118 -15.27 15.24 -18.26
CA TYR A 118 -14.84 13.86 -18.00
C TYR A 118 -14.28 13.19 -19.25
N ALA A 119 -14.93 13.33 -20.41
CA ALA A 119 -14.43 12.79 -21.68
C ALA A 119 -13.09 13.42 -22.08
N LEU A 120 -12.94 14.72 -21.88
CA LEU A 120 -11.71 15.43 -22.18
C LEU A 120 -10.54 14.97 -21.29
N GLN A 121 -10.79 14.82 -19.99
CA GLN A 121 -9.83 14.27 -19.03
C GLN A 121 -9.48 12.81 -19.38
N LEU A 122 -10.45 12.03 -19.87
CA LEU A 122 -10.25 10.65 -20.30
C LEU A 122 -9.32 10.57 -21.50
N VAL A 123 -9.60 11.36 -22.54
CA VAL A 123 -8.75 11.43 -23.74
C VAL A 123 -7.33 11.87 -23.36
N ALA A 124 -7.19 12.92 -22.55
CA ALA A 124 -5.88 13.40 -22.10
C ALA A 124 -5.11 12.34 -21.28
N SER A 125 -5.79 11.65 -20.36
CA SER A 125 -5.19 10.60 -19.54
C SER A 125 -4.78 9.38 -20.37
N CYS A 126 -5.61 8.96 -21.33
CA CYS A 126 -5.29 7.86 -22.24
C CYS A 126 -4.07 8.19 -23.10
N ILE A 127 -4.01 9.39 -23.69
CA ILE A 127 -2.86 9.84 -24.47
C ILE A 127 -1.59 9.85 -23.60
N ALA A 128 -1.66 10.41 -22.39
CA ALA A 128 -0.52 10.48 -21.49
C ALA A 128 -0.02 9.08 -21.08
N ILE A 129 -0.92 8.15 -20.75
CA ILE A 129 -0.57 6.78 -20.37
C ILE A 129 0.01 6.00 -21.57
N ILE A 130 -0.62 6.10 -22.75
CA ILE A 130 -0.13 5.43 -23.97
C ILE A 130 1.25 5.94 -24.35
N LEU A 131 1.45 7.26 -24.32
CA LEU A 131 2.74 7.86 -24.66
C LEU A 131 3.81 7.53 -23.62
N ALA A 132 3.49 7.58 -22.32
CA ALA A 132 4.39 7.15 -21.26
C ALA A 132 4.80 5.67 -21.42
N ARG A 133 3.83 4.79 -21.70
CA ARG A 133 4.06 3.36 -21.94
C ARG A 133 4.96 3.16 -23.17
N PHE A 134 4.67 3.83 -24.28
CA PHE A 134 5.48 3.75 -25.50
C PHE A 134 6.92 4.19 -25.25
N LEU A 135 7.12 5.32 -24.57
CA LEU A 135 8.44 5.85 -24.25
C LEU A 135 9.24 4.97 -23.28
N LEU A 136 8.59 4.33 -22.31
CA LEU A 136 9.28 3.45 -21.36
C LEU A 136 9.55 2.06 -21.94
N LEU A 137 8.69 1.54 -22.81
CA LEU A 137 8.88 0.23 -23.46
C LEU A 137 10.09 0.20 -24.40
N SER A 138 10.53 1.36 -24.91
CA SER A 138 11.78 1.44 -25.67
C SER A 138 13.04 1.27 -24.81
N LEU A 139 12.91 1.34 -23.48
CA LEU A 139 14.01 1.28 -22.52
C LEU A 139 13.96 0.06 -21.60
N LEU A 140 12.76 -0.39 -21.26
CA LEU A 140 12.51 -1.31 -20.16
C LEU A 140 11.50 -2.40 -20.57
N PRO A 141 11.59 -3.59 -19.95
CA PRO A 141 10.69 -4.71 -20.25
C PRO A 141 9.26 -4.41 -19.80
N PHE A 142 8.31 -5.11 -20.42
CA PHE A 142 6.89 -4.80 -20.25
C PHE A 142 6.43 -4.94 -18.79
N GLU A 143 7.02 -5.83 -18.02
CA GLU A 143 6.70 -6.14 -16.63
C GLU A 143 6.95 -4.93 -15.74
N ILE A 144 8.11 -4.26 -15.92
CA ILE A 144 8.48 -3.04 -15.23
C ILE A 144 7.55 -1.90 -15.63
N VAL A 145 7.33 -1.71 -16.94
CA VAL A 145 6.49 -0.62 -17.44
C VAL A 145 5.04 -0.76 -16.97
N ASP A 146 4.46 -1.96 -17.08
CA ASP A 146 3.09 -2.21 -16.70
C ASP A 146 2.87 -2.04 -15.19
N ALA A 147 3.81 -2.51 -14.36
CA ALA A 147 3.76 -2.28 -12.92
C ALA A 147 3.79 -0.79 -12.56
N ASN A 148 4.66 0.00 -13.20
CA ASN A 148 4.73 1.44 -12.99
C ASN A 148 3.44 2.15 -13.44
N VAL A 149 2.90 1.80 -14.60
CA VAL A 149 1.63 2.37 -15.11
C VAL A 149 0.48 2.05 -14.17
N ARG A 150 0.32 0.80 -13.73
CA ARG A 150 -0.74 0.40 -12.79
C ARG A 150 -0.62 1.14 -11.45
N THR A 151 0.60 1.28 -10.93
CA THR A 151 0.88 2.02 -9.70
C THR A 151 0.50 3.49 -9.80
N SER A 152 0.57 4.09 -10.99
CA SER A 152 0.24 5.49 -11.23
C SER A 152 -1.24 5.75 -11.56
N LEU A 153 -2.06 4.72 -11.81
CA LEU A 153 -3.49 4.87 -12.11
C LEU A 153 -4.28 5.70 -11.08
N PRO A 154 -4.07 5.55 -9.75
CA PRO A 154 -4.75 6.38 -8.76
C PRO A 154 -4.53 7.87 -9.00
N TRP A 155 -3.35 8.30 -9.46
CA TRP A 155 -3.07 9.71 -9.71
C TRP A 155 -3.96 10.27 -10.83
N PHE A 156 -4.17 9.51 -11.90
CA PHE A 156 -5.10 9.87 -12.97
C PHE A 156 -6.54 9.95 -12.46
N LEU A 157 -6.98 8.97 -11.65
CA LEU A 157 -8.29 8.98 -10.99
C LEU A 157 -8.49 10.17 -10.03
N ALA A 158 -7.42 10.63 -9.39
CA ALA A 158 -7.46 11.86 -8.59
C ALA A 158 -7.80 13.08 -9.46
N GLY A 159 -7.29 13.14 -10.69
CA GLY A 159 -7.63 14.18 -11.68
C GLY A 159 -9.11 14.20 -12.04
N PHE A 160 -9.71 13.05 -12.36
CA PHE A 160 -11.15 12.95 -12.63
C PHE A 160 -12.00 13.36 -11.43
N SER A 161 -11.61 12.91 -10.24
CA SER A 161 -12.30 13.25 -9.00
C SER A 161 -12.20 14.74 -8.71
N ALA A 162 -11.02 15.34 -8.88
CA ALA A 162 -10.80 16.76 -8.68
C ALA A 162 -11.64 17.63 -9.61
N TYR A 163 -11.73 17.25 -10.90
CA TYR A 163 -12.62 17.92 -11.86
C TYR A 163 -14.07 17.95 -11.35
N GLY A 164 -14.62 16.79 -10.98
CA GLY A 164 -16.00 16.68 -10.53
C GLY A 164 -16.24 17.34 -9.17
N LEU A 165 -15.28 17.28 -8.24
CA LEU A 165 -15.36 17.93 -6.94
C LEU A 165 -15.32 19.47 -7.07
N VAL A 166 -14.51 20.01 -7.98
CA VAL A 166 -14.54 21.45 -8.30
C VAL A 166 -15.91 21.85 -8.87
N ALA A 167 -16.47 21.05 -9.79
CA ALA A 167 -17.81 21.28 -10.31
C ALA A 167 -18.86 21.29 -9.19
N TRP A 168 -18.81 20.30 -8.28
CA TRP A 168 -19.70 20.22 -7.13
C TRP A 168 -19.62 21.46 -6.22
N ILE A 169 -18.39 21.88 -5.84
CA ILE A 169 -18.17 23.04 -4.98
C ILE A 169 -18.66 24.32 -5.67
N CYS A 170 -18.41 24.49 -6.97
CA CYS A 170 -18.87 25.65 -7.73
C CYS A 170 -20.40 25.73 -7.78
N LEU A 171 -21.07 24.61 -8.01
CA LEU A 171 -22.54 24.53 -8.13
C LEU A 171 -23.27 24.72 -6.79
N GLU A 172 -22.65 24.39 -5.66
CA GLU A 172 -23.28 24.51 -4.36
C GLU A 172 -23.62 25.98 -4.06
N PRO A 173 -24.87 26.35 -3.70
CA PRO A 173 -25.25 27.76 -3.53
C PRO A 173 -24.79 28.37 -2.19
N THR A 174 -24.57 27.55 -1.15
CA THR A 174 -24.31 28.04 0.21
C THR A 174 -22.83 28.04 0.55
N VAL A 175 -22.29 29.17 1.02
CA VAL A 175 -20.86 29.34 1.34
C VAL A 175 -20.39 28.34 2.40
N ARG A 176 -21.19 28.13 3.45
CA ARG A 176 -20.88 27.13 4.50
C ARG A 176 -20.64 25.74 3.90
N ARG A 177 -21.51 25.29 3.01
CA ARG A 177 -21.37 23.95 2.37
C ARG A 177 -20.22 23.90 1.38
N ARG A 178 -19.89 25.02 0.70
CA ARG A 178 -18.68 25.11 -0.13
C ARG A 178 -17.42 24.90 0.69
N ILE A 179 -17.28 25.57 1.83
CA ILE A 179 -16.11 25.45 2.71
C ILE A 179 -15.99 24.02 3.24
N THR A 180 -17.06 23.48 3.83
CA THR A 180 -17.04 22.10 4.34
C THR A 180 -16.84 21.07 3.23
N GLY A 181 -17.40 21.32 2.05
CA GLY A 181 -17.25 20.45 0.87
C GLY A 181 -15.84 20.49 0.32
N ALA A 182 -15.17 21.64 0.35
CA ALA A 182 -13.77 21.78 -0.04
C ALA A 182 -12.84 21.01 0.91
N ILE A 183 -13.06 21.10 2.23
CA ILE A 183 -12.32 20.32 3.23
C ILE A 183 -12.51 18.82 2.98
N LEU A 184 -13.77 18.38 2.81
CA LEU A 184 -14.09 16.99 2.50
C LEU A 184 -13.43 16.52 1.19
N SER A 185 -13.45 17.37 0.16
CA SER A 185 -12.83 17.09 -1.13
C SER A 185 -11.32 16.90 -1.01
N ALA A 186 -10.64 17.76 -0.24
CA ALA A 186 -9.20 17.62 0.00
C ALA A 186 -8.86 16.29 0.71
N LEU A 187 -9.66 15.91 1.72
CA LEU A 187 -9.52 14.64 2.43
C LEU A 187 -9.77 13.42 1.52
N CYS A 188 -10.78 13.49 0.64
CA CYS A 188 -10.98 12.43 -0.36
C CYS A 188 -9.81 12.34 -1.35
N ILE A 189 -9.31 13.49 -1.82
CA ILE A 189 -8.18 13.54 -2.76
C ILE A 189 -6.91 12.97 -2.14
N SER A 190 -6.66 13.20 -0.83
CA SER A 190 -5.46 12.63 -0.17
C SER A 190 -5.44 11.10 -0.17
N LEU A 191 -6.60 10.43 -0.25
CA LEU A 191 -6.66 8.96 -0.32
C LEU A 191 -6.00 8.39 -1.57
N TYR A 192 -5.91 9.16 -2.66
CA TYR A 192 -5.24 8.75 -3.91
C TYR A 192 -3.71 8.78 -3.82
N PHE A 193 -3.15 9.32 -2.74
CA PHE A 193 -1.72 9.58 -2.58
C PHE A 193 -1.11 9.02 -1.29
N LEU A 194 -1.80 8.09 -0.60
CA LEU A 194 -1.37 7.45 0.65
C LEU A 194 -0.09 6.62 0.52
N SER A 195 0.14 6.00 -0.64
CA SER A 195 1.33 5.18 -0.89
C SER A 195 1.85 5.37 -2.31
N SER A 196 3.17 5.23 -2.46
CA SER A 196 3.86 5.15 -3.76
C SER A 196 4.43 3.76 -4.05
N ARG A 197 4.21 2.77 -3.17
CA ARG A 197 4.66 1.39 -3.38
C ARG A 197 3.99 0.78 -4.60
N LEU A 198 4.69 -0.15 -5.25
CA LEU A 198 4.22 -0.78 -6.47
C LEU A 198 2.89 -1.51 -6.25
N ASP A 199 1.92 -1.26 -7.12
CA ASP A 199 0.59 -1.88 -7.14
C ASP A 199 -0.19 -1.81 -5.80
N ALA A 200 0.17 -0.88 -4.90
CA ALA A 200 -0.45 -0.76 -3.58
C ALA A 200 -1.98 -0.58 -3.65
N TYR A 201 -2.49 0.07 -4.70
CA TYR A 201 -3.91 0.36 -4.89
C TYR A 201 -4.70 -0.72 -5.63
N ALA A 202 -4.09 -1.87 -5.98
CA ALA A 202 -4.72 -2.88 -6.83
C ALA A 202 -6.11 -3.34 -6.33
N THR A 203 -6.31 -3.47 -5.01
CA THR A 203 -7.59 -3.88 -4.42
C THR A 203 -8.58 -2.72 -4.22
N PHE A 204 -8.10 -1.47 -4.12
CA PHE A 204 -8.93 -0.29 -3.82
C PHE A 204 -9.24 0.60 -5.03
N ILE A 205 -8.61 0.35 -6.18
CA ILE A 205 -8.79 1.13 -7.40
C ILE A 205 -10.26 1.18 -7.87
N TRP A 206 -11.02 0.10 -7.68
CA TRP A 206 -12.43 0.04 -8.06
C TRP A 206 -13.31 0.96 -7.21
N VAL A 207 -12.99 1.11 -5.92
CA VAL A 207 -13.69 2.06 -5.04
C VAL A 207 -13.37 3.49 -5.45
N LEU A 208 -12.12 3.76 -5.81
CA LEU A 208 -11.70 5.06 -6.33
C LEU A 208 -12.37 5.42 -7.67
N LEU A 209 -12.58 4.43 -8.55
CA LEU A 209 -13.34 4.58 -9.79
C LEU A 209 -14.82 4.90 -9.50
N LEU A 210 -15.45 4.12 -8.61
CA LEU A 210 -16.84 4.34 -8.19
C LEU A 210 -17.03 5.72 -7.55
N PHE A 211 -16.04 6.19 -6.79
CA PHE A 211 -16.05 7.54 -6.24
C PHE A 211 -16.02 8.60 -7.36
N ALA A 212 -15.05 8.50 -8.29
CA ALA A 212 -14.83 9.48 -9.34
C ALA A 212 -16.01 9.60 -10.34
N PHE A 213 -16.59 8.47 -10.73
CA PHE A 213 -17.61 8.39 -11.79
C PHE A 213 -19.03 8.10 -11.29
N GLY A 214 -19.19 7.63 -10.06
CA GLY A 214 -20.50 7.37 -9.44
C GLY A 214 -20.87 8.43 -8.42
N LEU A 215 -20.13 8.49 -7.31
CA LEU A 215 -20.49 9.34 -6.17
C LEU A 215 -20.37 10.83 -6.49
N VAL A 216 -19.25 11.27 -7.08
CA VAL A 216 -19.00 12.70 -7.37
C VAL A 216 -20.05 13.30 -8.32
N PRO A 217 -20.43 12.68 -9.45
CA PRO A 217 -21.51 13.18 -10.30
C PRO A 217 -22.85 13.30 -9.56
N VAL A 218 -23.21 12.34 -8.70
CA VAL A 218 -24.44 12.41 -7.89
C VAL A 218 -24.43 13.61 -6.93
N LEU A 219 -23.27 13.95 -6.36
CA LEU A 219 -23.13 15.17 -5.55
C LEU A 219 -23.38 16.44 -6.39
N CYS A 220 -22.86 16.51 -7.62
CA CYS A 220 -23.12 17.62 -8.56
C CYS A 220 -24.62 17.77 -8.87
N PHE A 221 -25.32 16.67 -9.19
CA PHE A 221 -26.77 16.71 -9.43
C PHE A 221 -27.54 17.16 -8.18
N GLY A 222 -27.15 16.70 -6.99
CA GLY A 222 -27.71 17.17 -5.73
C GLY A 222 -27.51 18.67 -5.50
N ALA A 223 -26.35 19.21 -5.86
CA ALA A 223 -26.04 20.64 -5.76
C ALA A 223 -26.86 21.48 -6.75
N LEU A 224 -26.99 21.05 -8.01
CA LEU A 224 -27.83 21.71 -9.01
C LEU A 224 -29.29 21.78 -8.55
N ALA A 225 -29.79 20.67 -8.03
CA ALA A 225 -31.17 20.60 -7.58
C ALA A 225 -31.42 21.59 -6.42
N ARG A 226 -30.44 21.80 -5.52
CA ARG A 226 -30.49 22.84 -4.47
C ARG A 226 -30.36 24.25 -5.03
N PHE A 227 -29.53 24.45 -6.05
CA PHE A 227 -29.37 25.74 -6.73
C PHE A 227 -30.72 26.22 -7.31
N ARG A 228 -31.47 25.33 -7.98
CA ARG A 228 -32.81 25.63 -8.53
C ARG A 228 -33.85 26.00 -7.48
N GLU A 229 -33.83 25.35 -6.32
CA GLU A 229 -34.71 25.75 -5.21
C GLU A 229 -34.42 27.19 -4.77
N GLY A 230 -33.14 27.52 -4.59
CA GLY A 230 -32.72 28.87 -4.25
C GLY A 230 -33.15 29.93 -5.27
N GLU A 231 -33.22 29.58 -6.55
CA GLU A 231 -33.79 30.48 -7.57
C GLU A 231 -35.31 30.61 -7.46
N SER A 232 -36.02 29.50 -7.28
CA SER A 232 -37.49 29.50 -7.21
C SER A 232 -38.05 30.28 -6.02
N VAL A 233 -37.33 30.30 -4.89
CA VAL A 233 -37.70 31.07 -3.69
C VAL A 233 -37.56 32.58 -3.91
N ASN A 234 -36.65 33.00 -4.79
CA ASN A 234 -36.37 34.42 -5.07
C ASN A 234 -37.15 34.95 -6.30
N ALA A 235 -38.03 34.15 -6.91
CA ALA A 235 -38.79 34.52 -8.12
C ALA A 235 -40.18 35.10 -7.79
N PRO A 236 -40.69 36.08 -8.57
CA PRO A 236 -41.98 36.71 -8.32
C PRO A 236 -43.18 35.73 -8.48
N PRO A 237 -44.25 35.89 -7.69
CA PRO A 237 -45.32 34.88 -7.51
C PRO A 237 -46.13 34.52 -8.76
N ARG A 238 -46.04 35.27 -9.86
CA ARG A 238 -46.78 34.98 -11.11
C ARG A 238 -46.14 33.90 -12.00
N ALA A 239 -44.85 33.59 -11.83
CA ALA A 239 -44.13 32.62 -12.67
C ALA A 239 -44.17 31.16 -12.16
N THR A 240 -44.62 30.94 -10.92
CA THR A 240 -44.46 29.66 -10.21
C THR A 240 -45.56 28.63 -10.49
N ARG A 241 -46.66 29.00 -11.17
CA ARG A 241 -47.89 28.20 -11.24
C ARG A 241 -48.01 27.20 -12.40
N ARG A 242 -47.18 27.27 -13.45
CA ARG A 242 -47.37 26.43 -14.67
C ARG A 242 -46.33 25.33 -14.96
N ALA A 243 -45.22 25.24 -14.21
CA ALA A 243 -44.12 24.31 -14.55
C ALA A 243 -43.67 23.34 -13.41
N GLY A 244 -44.35 23.35 -12.25
CA GLY A 244 -43.71 22.98 -10.98
C GLY A 244 -44.08 21.64 -10.32
N ALA A 245 -44.97 20.80 -10.88
CA ALA A 245 -45.43 19.60 -10.16
C ALA A 245 -44.63 18.31 -10.50
N SER A 246 -44.50 17.95 -11.78
CA SER A 246 -43.81 16.71 -12.19
C SER A 246 -42.27 16.77 -12.10
N SER A 247 -41.69 17.97 -12.22
CA SER A 247 -40.23 18.18 -12.12
C SER A 247 -39.71 18.24 -10.67
N ARG A 248 -40.60 18.47 -9.68
CA ARG A 248 -40.23 18.57 -8.25
C ARG A 248 -40.04 17.21 -7.58
N GLU A 249 -40.82 16.19 -7.93
CA GLU A 249 -40.71 14.85 -7.31
C GLU A 249 -39.37 14.17 -7.65
N GLY A 250 -38.98 14.12 -8.92
CA GLY A 250 -37.69 13.55 -9.34
C GLY A 250 -36.47 14.31 -8.77
N SER A 251 -36.56 15.63 -8.66
CA SER A 251 -35.52 16.49 -8.07
C SER A 251 -35.33 16.24 -6.56
N THR A 252 -36.41 15.90 -5.86
CA THR A 252 -36.38 15.62 -4.41
C THR A 252 -35.70 14.29 -4.11
N GLY A 253 -35.91 13.27 -4.96
CA GLY A 253 -35.24 11.96 -4.85
C GLY A 253 -33.71 12.07 -4.95
N VAL A 254 -33.22 12.71 -6.00
CA VAL A 254 -31.77 12.89 -6.23
C VAL A 254 -31.09 13.67 -5.10
N LYS A 255 -31.76 14.69 -4.54
CA LYS A 255 -31.25 15.41 -3.35
C LYS A 255 -31.11 14.53 -2.14
N ASN A 256 -32.08 13.66 -1.90
CA ASN A 256 -32.06 12.76 -0.75
C ASN A 256 -30.92 11.73 -0.92
N ILE A 257 -30.76 11.16 -2.11
CA ILE A 257 -29.66 10.24 -2.42
C ILE A 257 -28.30 10.93 -2.24
N ALA A 258 -28.10 12.10 -2.87
CA ALA A 258 -26.85 12.85 -2.76
C ALA A 258 -26.53 13.25 -1.31
N TYR A 259 -27.56 13.60 -0.53
CA TYR A 259 -27.38 13.92 0.89
C TYR A 259 -27.00 12.70 1.71
N SER A 260 -27.65 11.55 1.50
CA SER A 260 -27.30 10.30 2.18
C SER A 260 -25.88 9.84 1.85
N LEU A 261 -25.48 9.93 0.57
CA LEU A 261 -24.11 9.62 0.14
C LEU A 261 -23.08 10.57 0.75
N LEU A 262 -23.39 11.86 0.85
CA LEU A 262 -22.53 12.84 1.53
C LEU A 262 -22.35 12.50 3.01
N LEU A 263 -23.43 12.09 3.70
CA LEU A 263 -23.35 11.67 5.10
C LEU A 263 -22.55 10.38 5.25
N LEU A 264 -22.74 9.40 4.37
CA LEU A 264 -21.97 8.15 4.36
C LEU A 264 -20.48 8.43 4.16
N LEU A 265 -20.13 9.29 3.20
CA LEU A 265 -18.76 9.74 2.96
C LEU A 265 -18.17 10.45 4.19
N GLY A 266 -18.98 11.30 4.83
CA GLY A 266 -18.63 11.97 6.07
C GLY A 266 -18.35 10.99 7.22
N VAL A 267 -19.16 9.94 7.35
CA VAL A 267 -18.94 8.87 8.34
C VAL A 267 -17.64 8.13 8.06
N THR A 268 -17.42 7.69 6.81
CA THR A 268 -16.21 6.96 6.43
C THR A 268 -14.95 7.77 6.74
N LEU A 269 -14.90 9.04 6.34
CA LEU A 269 -13.74 9.90 6.61
C LEU A 269 -13.59 10.27 8.10
N SER A 270 -14.70 10.47 8.82
CA SER A 270 -14.64 10.74 10.26
C SER A 270 -14.11 9.53 11.03
N SER A 271 -14.50 8.32 10.62
CA SER A 271 -14.03 7.06 11.21
C SER A 271 -12.56 6.73 10.92
N THR A 272 -11.91 7.48 10.03
CA THR A 272 -10.48 7.37 9.77
C THR A 272 -9.72 8.51 10.43
N ILE A 273 -10.23 9.74 10.34
CA ILE A 273 -9.51 10.95 10.77
C ILE A 273 -9.58 11.14 12.28
N PHE A 274 -10.74 10.95 12.92
CA PHE A 274 -10.85 11.18 14.36
C PHE A 274 -9.99 10.20 15.16
N PRO A 275 -10.00 8.88 14.87
CA PRO A 275 -9.08 7.96 15.52
C PRO A 275 -7.62 8.28 15.21
N TYR A 276 -7.29 8.60 13.95
CA TYR A 276 -5.91 8.95 13.59
C TYR A 276 -5.37 10.14 14.39
N VAL A 277 -6.14 11.23 14.52
CA VAL A 277 -5.75 12.41 15.30
C VAL A 277 -5.67 12.07 16.81
N TYR A 278 -6.59 11.24 17.30
CA TYR A 278 -6.55 10.76 18.68
C TYR A 278 -5.25 10.00 18.97
N HIS A 279 -4.94 8.97 18.19
CA HIS A 279 -3.74 8.15 18.36
C HIS A 279 -2.44 8.95 18.17
N LEU A 280 -2.41 9.88 17.19
CA LEU A 280 -1.27 10.77 16.99
C LEU A 280 -0.94 11.65 18.22
N THR A 281 -1.94 11.96 19.06
CA THR A 281 -1.78 12.87 20.20
C THR A 281 -1.63 12.18 21.55
N LEU A 282 -2.12 10.95 21.69
CA LEU A 282 -2.29 10.28 22.98
C LEU A 282 -1.58 8.93 23.10
N ASP A 283 -1.23 8.27 21.99
CA ASP A 283 -0.54 6.98 22.06
C ASP A 283 0.89 7.16 22.56
N ARG A 284 1.29 6.23 23.42
CA ARG A 284 2.70 6.03 23.74
C ARG A 284 3.22 4.87 22.91
N GLN A 285 4.33 5.09 22.20
CA GLN A 285 5.04 3.99 21.55
C GLN A 285 5.50 3.01 22.62
N TYR A 286 4.97 1.79 22.58
CA TYR A 286 5.48 0.69 23.38
C TYR A 286 6.65 0.07 22.61
N ASP A 287 7.87 0.42 23.00
CA ASP A 287 9.06 -0.20 22.46
C ASP A 287 9.16 -1.64 22.99
N LEU A 288 9.05 -2.60 22.08
CA LEU A 288 9.23 -4.01 22.43
C LEU A 288 10.64 -4.21 22.99
N PRO A 289 10.79 -4.86 24.15
CA PRO A 289 12.09 -5.07 24.75
C PRO A 289 12.97 -5.94 23.85
N PHE A 290 14.25 -5.60 23.79
CA PHE A 290 15.23 -6.48 23.16
C PHE A 290 15.40 -7.71 24.05
N THR A 291 15.06 -8.88 23.53
CA THR A 291 15.06 -10.13 24.29
C THR A 291 15.80 -11.21 23.51
N VAL A 292 16.84 -11.77 24.09
CA VAL A 292 17.67 -12.82 23.47
C VAL A 292 18.05 -13.89 24.50
N TYR A 293 18.13 -15.14 24.07
CA TYR A 293 18.53 -16.25 24.92
C TYR A 293 20.01 -16.14 25.34
N SER A 294 20.27 -16.45 26.61
CA SER A 294 21.61 -16.56 27.18
C SER A 294 21.89 -18.02 27.50
N GLY A 295 22.79 -18.67 26.74
CA GLY A 295 23.26 -20.01 27.06
C GLY A 295 24.02 -20.12 28.39
N ILE A 296 24.57 -19.01 28.91
CA ILE A 296 25.26 -19.00 30.22
C ILE A 296 24.28 -19.21 31.37
N THR A 297 23.15 -18.51 31.32
CA THR A 297 22.15 -18.51 32.39
C THR A 297 20.99 -19.47 32.13
N ASN A 298 20.85 -19.95 30.88
CA ASN A 298 19.69 -20.70 30.38
C ASN A 298 18.37 -19.93 30.57
N THR A 299 18.43 -18.62 30.40
CA THR A 299 17.30 -17.67 30.53
C THR A 299 17.26 -16.72 29.33
N PHE A 300 16.13 -16.03 29.13
CA PHE A 300 16.05 -14.93 28.18
C PHE A 300 16.50 -13.65 28.84
N ALA A 301 17.58 -13.07 28.33
CA ALA A 301 18.06 -11.76 28.72
C ALA A 301 17.20 -10.67 28.05
N VAL A 302 16.56 -9.83 28.87
CA VAL A 302 15.58 -8.80 28.49
C VAL A 302 16.18 -7.42 28.79
N PHE A 303 16.24 -6.58 27.76
CA PHE A 303 16.63 -5.18 27.84
C PHE A 303 15.42 -4.28 27.54
N GLU A 304 15.11 -3.38 28.48
CA GLU A 304 14.01 -2.41 28.42
C GLU A 304 14.53 -0.98 28.57
N GLY A 305 13.98 -0.05 27.80
CA GLY A 305 14.20 1.39 27.94
C GLY A 305 15.33 1.96 27.06
N THR A 306 15.64 3.23 27.31
CA THR A 306 16.70 3.99 26.62
C THR A 306 18.01 3.95 27.41
N ALA A 307 19.10 4.51 26.87
CA ALA A 307 20.40 4.55 27.56
C ALA A 307 20.34 5.11 29.00
N GLU A 308 19.40 6.03 29.29
CA GLU A 308 19.22 6.65 30.61
C GLU A 308 18.26 5.88 31.54
N THR A 309 17.36 5.06 30.98
CA THR A 309 16.32 4.33 31.73
C THR A 309 16.46 2.82 31.63
N ALA A 310 17.63 2.36 31.16
CA ALA A 310 17.94 0.98 30.85
C ALA A 310 17.71 0.05 32.04
N ARG A 311 16.87 -0.96 31.83
CA ARG A 311 16.66 -2.07 32.75
C ARG A 311 17.13 -3.35 32.08
N TYR A 312 18.08 -4.01 32.73
CA TYR A 312 18.64 -5.29 32.30
C TYR A 312 18.12 -6.37 33.25
N ARG A 313 17.31 -7.28 32.74
CA ARG A 313 16.73 -8.37 33.53
C ARG A 313 16.71 -9.67 32.74
N ASP A 314 16.36 -10.77 33.38
CA ASP A 314 15.99 -11.99 32.69
C ASP A 314 14.49 -12.32 32.87
N ASP A 315 14.02 -13.33 32.15
CA ASP A 315 12.67 -13.87 32.28
C ASP A 315 12.41 -14.58 33.61
N ALA A 316 13.45 -14.88 34.39
CA ALA A 316 13.35 -15.38 35.77
C ALA A 316 13.20 -14.25 36.82
N GLY A 317 13.30 -12.99 36.40
CA GLY A 317 13.13 -11.81 37.26
C GLY A 317 14.42 -11.31 37.93
N ARG A 318 15.58 -11.88 37.61
CA ARG A 318 16.87 -11.38 38.11
C ARG A 318 17.25 -10.11 37.36
N SER A 319 17.77 -9.13 38.09
CA SER A 319 18.27 -7.87 37.53
C SER A 319 19.79 -7.91 37.41
N TYR A 320 20.33 -7.28 36.38
CA TYR A 320 21.75 -7.21 36.07
C TYR A 320 22.21 -5.76 35.98
N THR A 321 23.46 -5.50 36.31
CA THR A 321 24.14 -4.29 35.84
C THR A 321 24.45 -4.43 34.35
N ARG A 322 24.68 -3.31 33.64
CA ARG A 322 25.08 -3.35 32.23
C ARG A 322 26.29 -4.26 31.97
N LYS A 323 27.32 -4.15 32.83
CA LYS A 323 28.53 -4.97 32.74
C LYS A 323 28.25 -6.45 32.94
N GLU A 324 27.32 -6.83 33.80
CA GLU A 324 26.92 -8.23 33.99
C GLU A 324 26.08 -8.72 32.82
N PHE A 325 25.20 -7.87 32.29
CA PHE A 325 24.36 -8.17 31.12
C PHE A 325 25.21 -8.48 29.89
N ASP A 326 26.27 -7.70 29.65
CA ASP A 326 27.22 -7.96 28.56
C ASP A 326 27.87 -9.34 28.71
N SER A 327 28.17 -9.76 29.94
CA SER A 327 28.79 -11.06 30.22
C SER A 327 27.87 -12.26 30.10
N ILE A 328 26.55 -12.12 30.24
CA ILE A 328 25.61 -13.22 30.04
C ILE A 328 25.28 -13.44 28.55
N LEU A 329 25.63 -12.49 27.67
CA LEU A 329 25.44 -12.55 26.22
C LEU A 329 26.78 -12.38 25.47
N PRO A 330 27.77 -13.26 25.71
CA PRO A 330 29.12 -13.09 25.18
C PRO A 330 29.20 -13.20 23.65
N THR A 331 28.27 -13.93 23.02
CA THR A 331 28.21 -14.10 21.55
C THR A 331 27.76 -12.83 20.84
N ILE A 332 27.03 -11.95 21.53
CA ILE A 332 26.53 -10.66 20.98
C ILE A 332 27.47 -9.52 21.35
N TYR A 333 27.93 -9.49 22.61
CA TYR A 333 28.77 -8.42 23.13
C TYR A 333 30.27 -8.75 23.14
N TYR A 334 30.72 -9.69 22.30
CA TYR A 334 32.13 -10.13 22.26
C TYR A 334 33.10 -8.95 22.10
N THR A 335 32.82 -7.99 21.21
CA THR A 335 33.67 -6.80 21.00
C THR A 335 33.84 -5.97 22.27
N GLN A 336 32.77 -5.79 23.04
CA GLN A 336 32.80 -5.04 24.29
C GLN A 336 33.54 -5.83 25.38
N LEU A 337 33.32 -7.15 25.45
CA LEU A 337 34.01 -8.03 26.40
C LEU A 337 35.52 -8.12 26.13
N ILE A 338 35.93 -8.17 24.85
CA ILE A 338 37.36 -8.18 24.47
C ILE A 338 38.01 -6.87 24.90
N ARG A 339 37.37 -5.74 24.60
CA ARG A 339 37.84 -4.41 25.01
C ARG A 339 38.01 -4.29 26.53
N ASP A 340 37.09 -4.89 27.27
CA ASP A 340 37.11 -4.89 28.74
C ASP A 340 38.04 -5.96 29.33
N GLY A 341 38.68 -6.81 28.51
CA GLY A 341 39.53 -7.92 28.96
C GLY A 341 38.76 -9.04 29.67
N ARG A 342 37.47 -9.20 29.35
CA ARG A 342 36.51 -10.12 29.99
C ARG A 342 35.96 -11.19 29.05
N PHE A 343 36.39 -11.20 27.78
CA PHE A 343 35.97 -12.23 26.84
C PHE A 343 36.60 -13.56 27.23
N PRO A 344 35.82 -14.64 27.37
CA PRO A 344 36.34 -15.92 27.81
C PRO A 344 37.12 -16.62 26.69
N ASP A 345 38.17 -17.37 27.06
CA ASP A 345 38.96 -18.16 26.11
C ASP A 345 38.17 -19.35 25.53
N SER A 346 37.12 -19.80 26.23
CA SER A 346 36.20 -20.85 25.78
C SER A 346 34.77 -20.62 26.24
N LEU A 347 33.81 -21.03 25.42
CA LEU A 347 32.38 -21.07 25.74
C LEU A 347 31.87 -22.49 25.56
N PHE A 348 31.18 -23.03 26.57
CA PHE A 348 30.61 -24.38 26.57
C PHE A 348 31.62 -25.49 26.21
N GLY A 349 32.91 -25.30 26.56
CA GLY A 349 33.99 -26.24 26.26
C GLY A 349 34.59 -26.10 24.86
N VAL A 350 34.13 -25.13 24.06
CA VAL A 350 34.66 -24.81 22.73
C VAL A 350 35.55 -23.57 22.84
N PRO A 351 36.82 -23.61 22.41
CA PRO A 351 37.66 -22.42 22.28
C PRO A 351 37.01 -21.41 21.34
N VAL A 352 36.95 -20.15 21.75
CA VAL A 352 36.28 -19.10 20.96
C VAL A 352 37.19 -17.90 20.74
N ASP A 353 37.02 -17.26 19.58
CA ASP A 353 37.65 -15.99 19.23
C ASP A 353 36.64 -15.04 18.57
N ALA A 354 37.07 -13.83 18.26
CA ALA A 354 36.22 -12.80 17.67
C ALA A 354 35.71 -13.18 16.27
N GLU A 355 36.53 -13.84 15.46
CA GLU A 355 36.22 -14.21 14.08
C GLU A 355 35.17 -15.32 14.04
N MET A 356 35.28 -16.29 14.94
CA MET A 356 34.29 -17.35 15.13
C MET A 356 32.94 -16.77 15.59
N MET A 357 32.94 -15.80 16.50
CA MET A 357 31.70 -15.14 16.94
C MET A 357 31.05 -14.35 15.80
N SER A 358 31.82 -13.60 15.01
CA SER A 358 31.26 -12.81 13.90
C SER A 358 30.74 -13.68 12.77
N SER A 359 31.51 -14.69 12.34
CA SER A 359 31.18 -15.54 11.18
C SER A 359 29.96 -16.44 11.39
N HIS A 360 29.61 -16.75 12.64
CA HIS A 360 28.45 -17.58 12.97
C HIS A 360 27.26 -16.76 13.48
N PHE A 361 27.43 -15.47 13.73
CA PHE A 361 26.33 -14.60 14.11
C PHE A 361 25.51 -14.25 12.87
N PHE A 362 24.21 -14.51 12.91
CA PHE A 362 23.31 -14.12 11.83
C PHE A 362 21.98 -13.60 12.36
N VAL A 363 21.36 -12.77 11.54
CA VAL A 363 20.00 -12.29 11.76
C VAL A 363 19.17 -12.60 10.54
N PHE A 364 18.13 -13.41 10.73
CA PHE A 364 17.08 -13.60 9.75
C PHE A 364 15.84 -12.84 10.18
N HIS A 365 15.11 -12.24 9.25
CA HIS A 365 13.77 -11.75 9.52
C HIS A 365 12.87 -11.95 8.32
N SER A 366 11.57 -12.12 8.58
CA SER A 366 10.54 -12.00 7.56
C SER A 366 9.34 -11.27 8.13
N ARG A 367 8.83 -10.29 7.37
CA ARG A 367 7.63 -9.55 7.72
C ARG A 367 6.47 -9.88 6.78
N PRO A 368 5.23 -9.93 7.27
CA PRO A 368 4.07 -10.16 6.40
C PRO A 368 3.96 -9.19 5.23
N ALA A 369 4.29 -7.91 5.41
CA ALA A 369 4.22 -6.92 4.33
C ALA A 369 5.15 -7.21 3.14
N GLU A 370 6.29 -7.87 3.37
CA GLU A 370 7.24 -8.24 2.31
C GLU A 370 6.67 -9.35 1.40
N LEU A 371 5.73 -10.15 1.94
CA LEU A 371 5.05 -11.23 1.22
C LEU A 371 3.65 -10.84 0.72
N ASN A 372 2.97 -9.95 1.45
CA ASN A 372 1.65 -9.41 1.14
C ASN A 372 1.77 -8.15 0.29
N GLN A 373 2.46 -8.31 -0.83
CA GLN A 373 2.63 -7.31 -1.86
C GLN A 373 2.65 -8.00 -3.23
N ARG A 374 2.43 -7.22 -4.28
CA ARG A 374 2.56 -7.72 -5.64
C ARG A 374 4.00 -7.55 -6.09
N SER A 375 4.68 -8.65 -6.39
CA SER A 375 6.01 -8.62 -7.00
C SER A 375 5.92 -8.50 -8.51
N ILE A 376 6.93 -7.86 -9.10
CA ILE A 376 7.16 -7.90 -10.54
C ILE A 376 7.83 -9.25 -10.84
N LEU A 377 7.26 -10.04 -11.76
CA LEU A 377 7.72 -11.39 -12.09
C LEU A 377 8.93 -11.37 -13.03
N LEU A 378 10.00 -10.70 -12.59
CA LEU A 378 11.23 -10.49 -13.32
C LEU A 378 12.40 -10.64 -12.35
N TYR A 379 13.35 -11.49 -12.70
CA TYR A 379 14.32 -12.05 -11.76
C TYR A 379 15.75 -11.86 -12.28
N PRO A 380 16.50 -10.85 -11.81
CA PRO A 380 17.88 -10.61 -12.24
C PRO A 380 18.79 -11.81 -11.94
N ILE A 381 19.62 -12.23 -12.90
CA ILE A 381 20.55 -13.34 -12.73
C ILE A 381 21.92 -12.75 -12.48
N VAL A 382 22.50 -13.16 -11.37
CA VAL A 382 23.88 -12.89 -11.02
C VAL A 382 24.71 -14.10 -11.43
N ASN A 383 25.89 -13.86 -11.99
CA ASN A 383 26.86 -14.91 -12.28
C ASN A 383 27.81 -15.02 -11.09
N ALA A 384 27.79 -16.14 -10.37
CA ALA A 384 28.83 -16.45 -9.41
C ALA A 384 30.10 -16.81 -10.19
N ASP A 385 31.12 -15.94 -10.13
CA ASP A 385 32.43 -16.15 -10.75
C ASP A 385 33.32 -16.91 -9.76
N SER A 386 33.78 -18.11 -10.13
CA SER A 386 34.62 -18.92 -9.26
C SER A 386 36.05 -18.35 -9.11
N GLU A 387 36.49 -17.47 -10.01
CA GLU A 387 37.84 -16.89 -10.01
C GLU A 387 37.92 -15.51 -9.33
N ARG A 388 36.78 -14.84 -9.10
CA ARG A 388 36.74 -13.49 -8.53
C ARG A 388 35.93 -13.43 -7.23
N VAL A 389 36.48 -12.71 -6.25
CA VAL A 389 35.84 -12.50 -4.93
C VAL A 389 34.63 -11.56 -5.02
N THR A 390 34.64 -10.60 -5.95
CA THR A 390 33.53 -9.64 -6.10
C THR A 390 32.42 -10.18 -6.99
N ILE A 391 31.20 -10.20 -6.47
CA ILE A 391 30.00 -10.52 -7.25
C ILE A 391 29.78 -9.48 -8.36
N ALA A 392 29.56 -9.95 -9.58
CA ALA A 392 29.24 -9.09 -10.72
C ALA A 392 27.79 -8.60 -10.66
N ASP A 393 27.56 -7.38 -11.18
CA ASP A 393 26.20 -6.88 -11.41
C ASP A 393 25.39 -7.82 -12.33
N ALA A 394 24.08 -7.89 -12.09
CA ALA A 394 23.18 -8.66 -12.93
C ALA A 394 22.88 -7.91 -14.25
N TYR A 395 23.55 -8.27 -15.34
CA TYR A 395 23.28 -7.73 -16.68
C TYR A 395 22.11 -8.42 -17.40
N GLU A 396 21.63 -9.53 -16.85
CA GLU A 396 20.52 -10.30 -17.41
C GLU A 396 19.48 -10.57 -16.32
N ALA A 397 18.24 -10.79 -16.71
CA ALA A 397 17.19 -11.34 -15.87
C ALA A 397 16.47 -12.47 -16.59
N PHE A 398 15.68 -13.23 -15.85
CA PHE A 398 14.71 -14.13 -16.43
C PHE A 398 13.28 -13.81 -16.04
N ARG A 399 12.36 -14.33 -16.83
CA ARG A 399 10.94 -14.45 -16.52
C ARG A 399 10.45 -15.86 -16.81
N TRP A 400 9.34 -16.21 -16.17
CA TRP A 400 8.63 -17.44 -16.48
C TRP A 400 7.60 -17.20 -17.58
N THR A 401 7.58 -18.09 -18.56
CA THR A 401 6.57 -18.15 -19.63
C THR A 401 5.83 -19.49 -19.57
N PRO A 402 4.70 -19.66 -20.27
CA PRO A 402 4.06 -20.96 -20.41
C PRO A 402 4.98 -22.04 -21.01
N ASN A 403 6.01 -21.63 -21.77
CA ASN A 403 6.98 -22.51 -22.43
C ASN A 403 8.29 -22.66 -21.65
N GLY A 404 8.34 -22.21 -20.39
CA GLY A 404 9.52 -22.26 -19.53
C GLY A 404 10.19 -20.90 -19.34
N ILE A 405 11.47 -20.93 -18.99
CA ILE A 405 12.25 -19.73 -18.70
C ILE A 405 12.59 -18.94 -19.98
N GLU A 406 12.73 -17.63 -19.87
CA GLU A 406 13.22 -16.74 -20.92
C GLU A 406 14.20 -15.73 -20.32
N ILE A 407 15.38 -15.60 -20.92
CA ILE A 407 16.47 -14.75 -20.46
C ILE A 407 16.48 -13.44 -21.26
N ILE A 408 16.52 -12.31 -20.56
CA ILE A 408 16.45 -10.95 -21.10
C ILE A 408 17.72 -10.21 -20.70
N GLN A 409 18.36 -9.58 -21.68
CA GLN A 409 19.46 -8.64 -21.45
C GLN A 409 18.90 -7.30 -20.99
N MET A 410 19.41 -6.81 -19.85
CA MET A 410 18.95 -5.55 -19.27
C MET A 410 19.37 -4.37 -20.13
N GLU A 411 20.60 -4.39 -20.63
CA GLU A 411 21.02 -3.48 -21.69
C GLU A 411 20.26 -3.79 -22.99
N GLY A 412 19.54 -2.80 -23.51
CA GLY A 412 18.87 -2.91 -24.80
C GLY A 412 17.56 -3.70 -24.79
N ASN A 413 17.14 -4.26 -23.65
CA ASN A 413 15.83 -4.91 -23.46
C ASN A 413 15.53 -5.97 -24.54
N SER A 414 16.44 -6.93 -24.72
CA SER A 414 16.38 -7.94 -25.78
C SER A 414 16.43 -9.35 -25.19
N VAL A 415 15.84 -10.32 -25.89
CA VAL A 415 15.83 -11.72 -25.46
C VAL A 415 17.10 -12.41 -25.92
N ASN A 416 17.80 -13.07 -25.00
CA ASN A 416 18.95 -13.91 -25.32
C ASN A 416 18.49 -15.33 -25.66
N SER A 417 18.19 -15.59 -26.94
CA SER A 417 17.63 -16.88 -27.39
C SER A 417 18.55 -18.07 -27.07
N LYS A 418 19.86 -17.93 -27.30
CA LYS A 418 20.83 -19.00 -27.05
C LYS A 418 20.88 -19.40 -25.57
N LYS A 419 20.97 -18.40 -24.68
CA LYS A 419 20.99 -18.65 -23.23
C LYS A 419 19.64 -19.15 -22.71
N THR A 420 18.55 -18.67 -23.31
CA THR A 420 17.20 -19.16 -23.03
C THR A 420 17.06 -20.65 -23.32
N GLU A 421 17.48 -21.12 -24.49
CA GLU A 421 17.46 -22.55 -24.83
C GLU A 421 18.31 -23.38 -23.87
N HIS A 422 19.49 -22.87 -23.52
CA HIS A 422 20.40 -23.53 -22.57
C HIS A 422 19.78 -23.69 -21.17
N PHE A 423 19.21 -22.62 -20.62
CA PHE A 423 18.51 -22.67 -19.32
C PHE A 423 17.25 -23.53 -19.37
N ARG A 424 16.51 -23.55 -20.50
CA ARG A 424 15.35 -24.44 -20.69
C ARG A 424 15.76 -25.91 -20.65
N ALA A 425 16.86 -26.27 -21.30
CA ALA A 425 17.37 -27.63 -21.28
C ALA A 425 17.75 -28.06 -19.85
N ALA A 426 18.41 -27.18 -19.08
CA ALA A 426 18.76 -27.45 -17.69
C ALA A 426 17.54 -27.58 -16.75
N LEU A 427 16.41 -26.95 -17.09
CA LEU A 427 15.16 -26.95 -16.31
C LEU A 427 14.12 -27.95 -16.84
N ALA A 428 14.51 -28.91 -17.69
CA ALA A 428 13.57 -29.85 -18.33
C ALA A 428 12.72 -30.67 -17.33
N ASP A 429 13.25 -30.97 -16.15
CA ASP A 429 12.56 -31.74 -15.10
C ASP A 429 11.63 -30.87 -14.22
N VAL A 430 11.72 -29.54 -14.33
CA VAL A 430 10.92 -28.61 -13.52
C VAL A 430 9.52 -28.49 -14.11
N SER A 431 8.50 -28.77 -13.29
CA SER A 431 7.10 -28.73 -13.74
C SER A 431 6.53 -27.31 -13.70
N LEU A 432 6.01 -26.82 -14.83
CA LEU A 432 5.37 -25.51 -14.93
C LEU A 432 3.85 -25.59 -14.64
N PRO A 433 3.22 -24.50 -14.16
CA PRO A 433 3.83 -23.22 -13.80
C PRO A 433 4.58 -23.29 -12.46
N VAL A 434 5.69 -22.58 -12.38
CA VAL A 434 6.42 -22.38 -11.11
C VAL A 434 5.56 -21.55 -10.15
N SER A 435 5.42 -22.04 -8.92
CA SER A 435 4.57 -21.43 -7.88
C SER A 435 5.32 -20.42 -7.02
N ILE A 436 6.60 -20.67 -6.73
CA ILE A 436 7.46 -19.81 -5.90
C ILE A 436 8.78 -19.59 -6.63
N THR A 437 9.27 -18.35 -6.66
CA THR A 437 10.61 -17.99 -7.11
C THR A 437 11.13 -16.89 -6.20
N VAL A 438 12.17 -17.19 -5.43
CA VAL A 438 12.70 -16.28 -4.40
C VAL A 438 14.21 -16.25 -4.46
N ARG A 439 14.79 -15.10 -4.12
CA ARG A 439 16.23 -14.88 -3.95
C ARG A 439 16.46 -13.95 -2.76
N ASN A 440 17.70 -13.85 -2.32
CA ASN A 440 18.11 -12.74 -1.46
C ASN A 440 18.40 -11.51 -2.33
N PRO A 441 17.67 -10.40 -2.15
CA PRO A 441 17.87 -9.17 -2.93
C PRO A 441 19.02 -8.30 -2.42
N ASP A 442 19.68 -8.65 -1.30
CA ASP A 442 20.75 -7.83 -0.72
C ASP A 442 21.90 -7.62 -1.71
N PRO A 443 22.23 -6.37 -2.08
CA PRO A 443 23.34 -6.08 -2.97
C PRO A 443 24.72 -6.18 -2.30
N ARG A 444 24.80 -6.29 -0.96
CA ARG A 444 26.06 -6.32 -0.19
C ARG A 444 26.57 -7.73 0.10
N LYS A 445 25.85 -8.74 -0.35
CA LYS A 445 26.22 -10.13 -0.16
C LYS A 445 27.57 -10.45 -0.81
N GLU A 446 28.37 -11.29 -0.15
CA GLU A 446 29.66 -11.76 -0.68
C GLU A 446 29.51 -13.02 -1.55
N ARG A 447 28.40 -13.74 -1.40
CA ARG A 447 28.07 -14.95 -2.16
C ARG A 447 26.66 -14.87 -2.73
N ASP A 448 26.46 -15.42 -3.93
CA ASP A 448 25.13 -15.61 -4.52
C ASP A 448 24.70 -17.09 -4.45
N ASN A 449 23.69 -17.37 -3.63
CA ASN A 449 23.07 -18.70 -3.56
C ASN A 449 22.02 -18.94 -4.66
N GLY A 450 21.78 -17.92 -5.50
CA GLY A 450 20.82 -17.96 -6.58
C GLY A 450 19.38 -17.94 -6.09
N TYR A 451 18.55 -18.77 -6.72
CA TYR A 451 17.11 -18.82 -6.52
C TYR A 451 16.67 -20.14 -5.90
N LEU A 452 15.70 -20.05 -4.99
CA LEU A 452 14.85 -21.19 -4.65
C LEU A 452 13.56 -21.13 -5.47
N ILE A 453 13.19 -22.26 -6.06
CA ILE A 453 12.05 -22.41 -6.94
C ILE A 453 11.20 -23.58 -6.45
N VAL A 454 9.87 -23.38 -6.37
CA VAL A 454 8.92 -24.46 -6.15
C VAL A 454 8.08 -24.65 -7.40
N ASP A 455 8.10 -25.86 -7.93
CA ASP A 455 7.43 -26.19 -9.19
C ASP A 455 5.93 -26.52 -8.99
N ALA A 456 5.21 -26.84 -10.07
CA ALA A 456 3.78 -27.17 -10.01
C ALA A 456 3.46 -28.47 -9.25
N LYS A 457 4.45 -29.36 -9.07
CA LYS A 457 4.33 -30.61 -8.32
C LYS A 457 4.80 -30.45 -6.88
N ASN A 458 5.00 -29.21 -6.42
CA ASN A 458 5.49 -28.88 -5.08
C ASN A 458 6.90 -29.47 -4.80
N VAL A 459 7.73 -29.59 -5.85
CA VAL A 459 9.14 -29.98 -5.73
C VAL A 459 9.99 -28.72 -5.57
N LEU A 460 10.92 -28.75 -4.61
CA LEU A 460 11.86 -27.67 -4.32
C LEU A 460 13.14 -27.83 -5.14
N TRP A 461 13.56 -26.74 -5.78
CA TRP A 461 14.74 -26.66 -6.63
C TRP A 461 15.58 -25.44 -6.25
N GLN A 462 16.90 -25.55 -6.45
CA GLN A 462 17.82 -24.42 -6.50
C GLN A 462 18.23 -24.16 -7.94
N LEU A 463 18.12 -22.91 -8.39
CA LEU A 463 18.64 -22.45 -9.68
C LEU A 463 19.69 -21.36 -9.42
N LYS A 464 20.92 -21.56 -9.87
CA LYS A 464 21.96 -20.52 -9.86
C LYS A 464 22.69 -20.50 -11.20
N GLN A 465 23.44 -19.42 -11.44
CA GLN A 465 24.39 -19.37 -12.53
C GLN A 465 25.80 -19.30 -11.96
N GLN A 466 26.68 -20.17 -12.44
CA GLN A 466 28.07 -20.20 -12.03
C GLN A 466 28.94 -20.35 -13.29
N ASP A 467 29.92 -19.48 -13.44
CA ASP A 467 30.84 -19.46 -14.59
C ASP A 467 30.12 -19.49 -15.96
N GLY A 468 28.96 -18.84 -16.03
CA GLY A 468 28.10 -18.79 -17.24
C GLY A 468 27.10 -19.94 -17.38
N GLU A 469 27.25 -21.01 -16.60
CA GLU A 469 26.46 -22.23 -16.70
C GLU A 469 25.28 -22.25 -15.71
N PRO A 470 24.08 -22.69 -16.14
CA PRO A 470 22.95 -22.90 -15.25
C PRO A 470 23.17 -24.16 -14.39
N ILE A 471 23.13 -23.99 -13.08
CA ILE A 471 23.14 -25.09 -12.13
C ILE A 471 21.74 -25.23 -11.54
N VAL A 472 21.12 -26.37 -11.84
CA VAL A 472 19.79 -26.75 -11.34
C VAL A 472 19.95 -27.95 -10.43
N ARG A 473 19.61 -27.78 -9.15
CA ARG A 473 19.73 -28.84 -8.13
C ARG A 473 18.39 -29.08 -7.48
N ARG A 474 17.92 -30.32 -7.48
CA ARG A 474 16.77 -30.74 -6.68
C ARG A 474 17.14 -30.73 -5.21
N LEU A 475 16.29 -30.17 -4.37
CA LEU A 475 16.45 -30.17 -2.92
C LEU A 475 15.46 -31.15 -2.27
N SER A 476 15.79 -31.59 -1.07
CA SER A 476 14.83 -32.32 -0.24
C SER A 476 13.73 -31.35 0.17
N ALA A 477 12.49 -31.80 0.14
CA ALA A 477 11.32 -31.04 0.61
C ALA A 477 10.62 -31.84 1.72
N PRO A 478 9.92 -31.18 2.65
CA PRO A 478 9.14 -31.90 3.66
C PRO A 478 8.08 -32.78 2.99
N GLN A 479 8.06 -34.07 3.32
CA GLN A 479 7.13 -35.04 2.73
C GLN A 479 5.69 -34.76 3.18
N GLY A 480 4.75 -34.80 2.24
CA GLY A 480 3.32 -34.63 2.52
C GLY A 480 2.86 -33.20 2.82
N GLU A 481 3.74 -32.21 2.71
CA GLU A 481 3.46 -30.81 3.04
C GLU A 481 3.52 -29.92 1.80
N ILE A 482 2.59 -28.96 1.70
CA ILE A 482 2.61 -27.96 0.63
C ILE A 482 3.50 -26.79 1.08
N ILE A 483 4.50 -26.44 0.27
CA ILE A 483 5.39 -25.30 0.53
C ILE A 483 4.63 -24.01 0.22
N ARG A 484 4.56 -23.10 1.21
CA ARG A 484 3.84 -21.83 1.08
C ARG A 484 4.75 -20.63 0.94
N SER A 485 5.95 -20.67 1.51
CA SER A 485 6.95 -19.62 1.36
C SER A 485 8.34 -20.20 1.53
N ALA A 486 9.32 -19.56 0.90
CA ALA A 486 10.73 -19.90 0.98
C ALA A 486 11.56 -18.61 1.03
N TRP A 487 12.76 -18.70 1.59
CA TRP A 487 13.71 -17.60 1.68
C TRP A 487 15.10 -18.12 1.38
N VAL A 488 15.86 -17.37 0.58
CA VAL A 488 17.29 -17.63 0.37
C VAL A 488 18.06 -16.80 1.37
N THR A 489 19.07 -17.39 2.00
CA THR A 489 19.98 -16.71 2.92
C THR A 489 21.39 -16.85 2.41
N GLU A 490 22.21 -15.81 2.58
CA GLU A 490 23.64 -15.83 2.28
C GLU A 490 24.39 -15.27 3.49
N PHE A 491 24.22 -15.95 4.64
CA PHE A 491 25.00 -15.67 5.82
C PHE A 491 26.48 -16.00 5.58
N ASP A 492 27.34 -15.45 6.44
CA ASP A 492 28.78 -15.71 6.43
C ASP A 492 29.08 -17.20 6.59
N ASP A 493 28.35 -17.91 7.46
CA ASP A 493 28.37 -19.38 7.50
C ASP A 493 27.80 -19.97 6.20
N PRO A 494 28.64 -20.68 5.41
CA PRO A 494 28.22 -21.19 4.12
C PRO A 494 27.25 -22.37 4.19
N SER A 495 27.03 -22.96 5.37
CA SER A 495 26.13 -24.10 5.58
C SER A 495 24.66 -23.76 5.37
N TYR A 496 24.25 -22.50 5.59
CA TYR A 496 22.86 -22.08 5.43
C TYR A 496 22.54 -21.72 3.97
N LEU A 497 21.52 -22.37 3.41
CA LEU A 497 20.96 -22.01 2.10
C LEU A 497 19.71 -21.14 2.21
N GLY A 498 18.88 -21.40 3.21
CA GLY A 498 17.60 -20.71 3.33
C GLY A 498 16.64 -21.32 4.35
N TYR A 499 15.39 -20.86 4.28
CA TYR A 499 14.28 -21.36 5.09
C TYR A 499 13.06 -21.65 4.22
N LEU A 500 12.15 -22.46 4.75
CA LEU A 500 10.84 -22.71 4.13
C LEU A 500 9.74 -22.85 5.19
N SER A 501 8.54 -22.41 4.83
CA SER A 501 7.32 -22.58 5.62
C SER A 501 6.29 -23.38 4.84
N THR A 502 5.57 -24.24 5.53
CA THR A 502 4.52 -25.10 4.96
C THR A 502 3.12 -24.55 5.25
N GLU A 503 2.10 -25.16 4.63
CA GLU A 503 0.71 -24.82 4.88
C GLU A 503 0.24 -25.13 6.30
N SER A 504 0.80 -26.16 6.93
CA SER A 504 0.52 -26.50 8.33
C SER A 504 1.18 -25.54 9.33
N GLY A 505 2.01 -24.60 8.87
CA GLY A 505 2.74 -23.65 9.72
C GLY A 505 4.07 -24.19 10.24
N ARG A 506 4.52 -25.36 9.78
CA ARG A 506 5.86 -25.89 10.10
C ARG A 506 6.94 -25.14 9.34
N PHE A 507 8.11 -24.98 9.97
CA PHE A 507 9.21 -24.17 9.47
C PHE A 507 10.52 -24.96 9.48
N PHE A 508 11.29 -24.88 8.40
CA PHE A 508 12.50 -25.68 8.21
C PHE A 508 13.65 -24.81 7.72
N SER A 509 14.87 -25.14 8.12
CA SER A 509 16.10 -24.64 7.50
C SER A 509 16.54 -25.57 6.37
N LEU A 510 17.27 -25.00 5.42
CA LEU A 510 17.86 -25.68 4.28
C LEU A 510 19.38 -25.64 4.38
N ASP A 511 20.01 -26.81 4.32
CA ASP A 511 21.47 -26.94 4.22
C ASP A 511 21.94 -26.72 2.77
N ALA A 512 22.97 -25.89 2.61
CA ALA A 512 23.58 -25.61 1.33
C ALA A 512 24.38 -26.79 0.77
N ARG A 513 24.97 -27.63 1.63
CA ARG A 513 25.87 -28.72 1.21
C ARG A 513 25.09 -29.88 0.59
N HIS A 514 24.15 -30.44 1.34
CA HIS A 514 23.38 -31.64 0.95
C HIS A 514 21.97 -31.32 0.45
N GLY A 515 21.50 -30.08 0.59
CA GLY A 515 20.14 -29.71 0.19
C GLY A 515 19.06 -30.40 1.03
N GLN A 516 19.36 -30.67 2.30
CA GLN A 516 18.45 -31.33 3.24
C GLN A 516 17.66 -30.29 4.05
N CYS A 517 16.42 -30.63 4.41
CA CYS A 517 15.59 -29.84 5.31
C CYS A 517 15.73 -30.33 6.74
N ALA A 518 15.94 -29.41 7.68
CA ALA A 518 15.84 -29.69 9.11
C ALA A 518 14.70 -28.84 9.71
N GLU A 519 13.76 -29.50 10.40
CA GLU A 519 12.62 -28.82 11.03
C GLU A 519 13.06 -28.07 12.28
N LEU A 520 12.68 -26.80 12.37
CA LEU A 520 12.88 -26.02 13.59
C LEU A 520 11.77 -26.38 14.59
N PRO A 521 12.10 -26.68 15.86
CA PRO A 521 11.13 -27.02 16.89
C PRO A 521 10.47 -25.75 17.41
N ILE A 522 9.67 -25.13 16.56
CA ILE A 522 8.84 -23.96 16.85
C ILE A 522 7.36 -24.36 16.76
N GLU A 523 6.50 -23.67 17.49
CA GLU A 523 5.08 -24.05 17.57
C GLU A 523 4.37 -24.02 16.21
N ARG A 524 4.27 -22.84 15.60
CA ARG A 524 3.72 -22.60 14.26
C ARG A 524 4.17 -21.24 13.77
N PHE A 525 4.29 -21.10 12.45
CA PHE A 525 4.61 -19.82 11.81
C PHE A 525 3.84 -19.66 10.49
N PHE A 526 2.99 -18.63 10.43
CA PHE A 526 2.25 -18.24 9.24
C PHE A 526 2.80 -16.91 8.69
N PRO A 527 3.72 -16.94 7.71
CA PRO A 527 4.53 -15.77 7.33
C PRO A 527 3.73 -14.61 6.72
N ARG A 528 2.50 -14.84 6.27
CA ARG A 528 1.60 -13.78 5.76
C ARG A 528 0.79 -13.08 6.85
N ARG A 529 0.92 -13.50 8.11
CA ARG A 529 0.19 -12.94 9.26
C ARG A 529 1.11 -12.59 10.41
N GLU A 530 2.13 -13.39 10.61
CA GLU A 530 3.07 -13.29 11.72
C GLU A 530 4.43 -12.82 11.19
N ALA A 531 5.13 -12.01 11.99
CA ALA A 531 6.51 -11.65 11.70
C ALA A 531 7.45 -12.56 12.49
N ILE A 532 8.54 -13.01 11.85
CA ILE A 532 9.58 -13.81 12.50
C ILE A 532 10.92 -13.06 12.46
N MET A 533 11.70 -13.20 13.52
CA MET A 533 13.10 -12.79 13.58
C MET A 533 13.90 -13.89 14.27
N ILE A 534 15.03 -14.30 13.70
CA ILE A 534 15.91 -15.31 14.28
C ILE A 534 17.28 -14.67 14.47
N PHE A 535 17.75 -14.66 15.71
CA PHE A 535 19.12 -14.33 16.06
C PHE A 535 19.87 -15.63 16.28
N GLY A 536 20.74 -16.02 15.35
CA GLY A 536 21.55 -17.22 15.48
C GLY A 536 22.98 -16.90 15.84
N ASN A 537 23.61 -17.80 16.59
CA ASN A 537 25.03 -17.84 16.83
C ASN A 537 25.53 -19.30 16.75
N LEU A 538 26.81 -19.51 17.06
CA LEU A 538 27.44 -20.83 17.02
C LEU A 538 26.73 -21.91 17.87
N PHE A 539 26.15 -21.54 19.01
CA PHE A 539 25.62 -22.49 20.01
C PHE A 539 24.10 -22.58 20.02
N ASP A 540 23.43 -21.44 19.90
CA ASP A 540 21.98 -21.33 20.02
C ASP A 540 21.38 -20.27 19.08
N GLN A 541 20.07 -20.35 18.93
CA GLN A 541 19.28 -19.40 18.16
C GLN A 541 18.08 -18.94 18.98
N THR A 542 17.82 -17.63 18.97
CA THR A 542 16.59 -17.05 19.49
C THR A 542 15.64 -16.73 18.35
N VAL A 543 14.53 -17.45 18.31
CA VAL A 543 13.40 -17.20 17.42
C VAL A 543 12.40 -16.31 18.14
N ARG A 544 12.02 -15.21 17.50
CA ARG A 544 10.98 -14.28 17.94
C ARG A 544 9.87 -14.27 16.91
N ILE A 545 8.66 -14.63 17.32
CA ILE A 545 7.45 -14.54 16.51
C ILE A 545 6.53 -13.46 17.11
N ILE A 546 6.11 -12.51 16.28
CA ILE A 546 5.14 -11.48 16.65
C ILE A 546 3.80 -11.85 16.01
N ASP A 547 2.81 -12.12 16.86
CA ASP A 547 1.42 -12.38 16.49
C ASP A 547 0.52 -11.36 17.19
N GLY A 548 0.18 -10.29 16.46
CA GLY A 548 -0.63 -9.18 16.98
C GLY A 548 -0.02 -8.54 18.22
N SER A 549 -0.73 -8.63 19.36
CA SER A 549 -0.29 -8.09 20.65
C SER A 549 0.50 -9.09 21.51
N SER A 550 0.86 -10.25 20.97
CA SER A 550 1.65 -11.26 21.67
C SER A 550 2.98 -11.51 20.97
N VAL A 551 4.04 -11.62 21.76
CA VAL A 551 5.37 -11.95 21.28
C VAL A 551 5.82 -13.26 21.90
N HIS A 552 6.16 -14.22 21.04
CA HIS A 552 6.61 -15.55 21.41
C HIS A 552 8.12 -15.65 21.15
N TYR A 553 8.89 -15.87 22.20
CA TYR A 553 10.33 -16.13 22.14
C TYR A 553 10.58 -17.61 22.35
N MET A 554 11.40 -18.21 21.49
CA MET A 554 11.81 -19.61 21.55
C MET A 554 13.32 -19.68 21.36
N ALA A 555 14.01 -20.39 22.24
CA ALA A 555 15.42 -20.67 22.14
C ALA A 555 15.59 -22.09 21.61
N ILE A 556 16.42 -22.27 20.60
CA ILE A 556 16.73 -23.57 19.98
C ILE A 556 18.24 -23.76 19.88
N SER A 557 18.73 -24.99 19.85
CA SER A 557 20.15 -25.28 19.56
C SER A 557 20.51 -24.89 18.13
N SER A 558 21.77 -24.57 17.86
CA SER A 558 22.27 -24.40 16.48
C SER A 558 22.65 -25.72 15.80
N ASP A 559 22.90 -26.78 16.58
CA ASP A 559 23.17 -28.13 16.05
C ASP A 559 21.92 -28.76 15.44
N THR A 560 22.11 -29.51 14.34
CA THR A 560 21.07 -30.36 13.74
C THR A 560 21.21 -31.82 14.23
N PRO A 561 20.11 -32.49 14.65
CA PRO A 561 18.73 -31.99 14.71
C PRO A 561 18.53 -30.94 15.80
N TYR A 562 17.74 -29.91 15.47
CA TYR A 562 17.46 -28.80 16.37
C TYR A 562 16.68 -29.25 17.60
N ARG A 563 17.03 -28.72 18.76
CA ARG A 563 16.36 -28.99 20.04
C ARG A 563 15.86 -27.70 20.66
N GLN A 564 14.63 -27.72 21.17
CA GLN A 564 14.07 -26.60 21.91
C GLN A 564 14.72 -26.51 23.30
N LEU A 565 15.25 -25.33 23.63
CA LEU A 565 15.95 -25.05 24.88
C LEU A 565 15.02 -24.37 25.90
N ARG A 566 14.26 -23.34 25.46
CA ARG A 566 13.40 -22.54 26.34
C ARG A 566 12.33 -21.80 25.54
N THR A 567 11.20 -21.48 26.16
CA THR A 567 10.17 -20.58 25.60
C THR A 567 9.82 -19.48 26.59
N TYR A 568 9.46 -18.31 26.07
CA TYR A 568 9.06 -17.16 26.85
C TYR A 568 7.99 -16.37 26.08
N ARG A 569 6.88 -16.03 26.75
CA ARG A 569 5.78 -15.29 26.15
C ARG A 569 5.68 -13.92 26.80
N LEU A 570 5.69 -12.89 25.96
CA LEU A 570 5.48 -11.51 26.36
C LEU A 570 4.14 -11.02 25.81
N GLU A 571 3.23 -10.67 26.69
CA GLU A 571 2.00 -9.94 26.33
C GLU A 571 2.29 -8.45 26.29
N VAL A 572 2.02 -7.81 25.16
CA VAL A 572 2.15 -6.36 25.04
C VAL A 572 0.95 -5.72 25.74
N PRO A 573 1.16 -4.89 26.78
CA PRO A 573 0.06 -4.23 27.48
C PRO A 573 -0.73 -3.34 26.52
N SER A 574 -2.07 -3.38 26.59
CA SER A 574 -2.92 -2.41 25.87
C SER A 574 -2.70 -1.00 26.43
N ASP A 575 -2.50 0.00 25.58
CA ASP A 575 -2.30 1.38 26.03
C ASP A 575 -3.58 1.92 26.70
N ARG A 576 -3.43 2.80 27.70
CA ARG A 576 -4.56 3.55 28.27
C ARG A 576 -5.28 4.37 27.19
N ALA A 577 -4.54 4.82 26.17
CA ALA A 577 -5.09 5.50 25.00
C ALA A 577 -6.09 4.60 24.25
N ASP A 578 -5.75 3.33 23.99
CA ASP A 578 -6.64 2.37 23.34
C ASP A 578 -7.90 2.09 24.17
N ALA A 579 -7.75 2.01 25.50
CA ALA A 579 -8.87 1.80 26.39
C ALA A 579 -9.88 2.95 26.31
N VAL A 580 -9.42 4.20 26.22
CA VAL A 580 -10.28 5.38 26.08
C VAL A 580 -10.87 5.49 24.67
N ALA A 581 -10.11 5.14 23.62
CA ALA A 581 -10.60 5.11 22.24
C ALA A 581 -11.87 4.25 22.09
N ARG A 582 -11.92 3.10 22.78
CA ARG A 582 -13.10 2.19 22.82
C ARG A 582 -14.37 2.85 23.35
N TRP A 583 -14.27 3.88 24.19
CA TRP A 583 -15.43 4.62 24.70
C TRP A 583 -15.85 5.77 23.78
N LEU A 584 -14.93 6.28 22.96
CA LEU A 584 -15.17 7.41 22.06
C LEU A 584 -15.68 6.96 20.69
N PHE A 585 -15.14 5.85 20.17
CA PHE A 585 -15.33 5.43 18.79
C PHE A 585 -16.03 4.06 18.71
N PRO A 586 -17.11 3.94 17.90
CA PRO A 586 -17.76 2.65 17.70
C PRO A 586 -16.90 1.67 16.91
N PHE A 587 -16.06 2.14 16.00
CA PHE A 587 -15.09 1.35 15.22
C PHE A 587 -14.02 2.28 14.66
N GLU A 588 -12.93 1.72 14.14
CA GLU A 588 -11.86 2.52 13.54
C GLU A 588 -11.49 1.98 12.17
N LEU A 589 -11.46 2.88 11.18
CA LEU A 589 -11.04 2.54 9.83
C LEU A 589 -9.62 3.02 9.58
N THR A 590 -8.80 2.13 9.01
CA THR A 590 -7.49 2.47 8.45
C THR A 590 -7.43 2.01 6.99
N PHE A 591 -6.60 2.67 6.19
CA PHE A 591 -6.32 2.27 4.81
C PHE A 591 -4.97 1.57 4.65
N THR A 592 -4.11 1.64 5.67
CA THR A 592 -2.74 1.10 5.68
C THR A 592 -2.59 0.07 6.79
N SER A 593 -1.59 -0.80 6.66
CA SER A 593 -1.30 -1.85 7.64
C SER A 593 0.20 -2.15 7.64
N GLY A 594 0.74 -2.54 8.80
CA GLY A 594 2.10 -3.06 8.92
C GLY A 594 2.31 -4.41 8.24
N ASP A 595 1.23 -5.16 7.99
CA ASP A 595 1.29 -6.55 7.51
C ASP A 595 1.08 -6.70 6.01
N SER A 596 0.80 -5.61 5.29
CA SER A 596 0.46 -5.65 3.87
C SER A 596 0.73 -4.32 3.19
N ALA A 597 1.32 -4.37 1.99
CA ALA A 597 1.54 -3.19 1.16
C ALA A 597 0.24 -2.63 0.52
N TYR A 598 -0.82 -3.44 0.42
CA TYR A 598 -2.09 -3.03 -0.17
C TYR A 598 -2.84 -1.97 0.63
N ILE A 599 -3.35 -0.96 -0.09
CA ILE A 599 -4.23 0.09 0.40
C ILE A 599 -5.67 -0.36 0.17
N TYR A 600 -6.46 -0.46 1.24
CA TYR A 600 -7.92 -0.67 1.20
C TYR A 600 -8.50 -0.43 2.61
N PRO A 601 -9.79 -0.08 2.74
CA PRO A 601 -10.39 0.14 4.06
C PRO A 601 -10.40 -1.14 4.89
N ARG A 602 -9.85 -1.06 6.09
CA ARG A 602 -9.75 -2.13 7.09
C ARG A 602 -10.29 -1.63 8.42
N LEU A 603 -10.91 -2.52 9.17
CA LEU A 603 -11.23 -2.26 10.58
C LEU A 603 -9.97 -2.52 11.40
N LEU A 604 -9.40 -1.46 11.99
CA LEU A 604 -8.29 -1.58 12.93
C LEU A 604 -8.82 -2.12 14.27
N MET A 605 -9.84 -1.43 14.78
CA MET A 605 -10.63 -1.87 15.92
C MET A 605 -12.00 -2.35 15.43
N GLY A 606 -12.42 -3.52 15.91
CA GLY A 606 -13.78 -4.01 15.73
C GLY A 606 -14.82 -3.14 16.45
N TRP A 607 -16.08 -3.55 16.36
CA TRP A 607 -17.17 -2.80 17.00
C TRP A 607 -17.01 -2.75 18.53
N SER A 608 -16.97 -1.55 19.11
CA SER A 608 -16.91 -1.33 20.55
C SER A 608 -18.28 -1.01 21.13
N TRP A 609 -18.76 -1.86 22.02
CA TRP A 609 -20.00 -1.64 22.76
C TRP A 609 -19.85 -0.63 23.91
N HIS A 610 -18.62 -0.29 24.29
CA HIS A 610 -18.36 0.66 25.37
C HIS A 610 -18.77 2.09 25.01
N CYS A 611 -18.87 2.43 23.71
CA CYS A 611 -19.26 3.77 23.28
C CYS A 611 -20.78 4.04 23.35
N ILE A 612 -21.62 3.04 23.67
CA ILE A 612 -23.10 3.18 23.70
C ILE A 612 -23.57 4.39 24.53
N PRO A 613 -23.05 4.66 25.75
CA PRO A 613 -23.51 5.80 26.54
C PRO A 613 -23.29 7.14 25.84
N LEU A 614 -22.13 7.31 25.19
CA LEU A 614 -21.83 8.50 24.40
C LEU A 614 -22.75 8.60 23.17
N CYS A 615 -22.96 7.48 22.47
CA CYS A 615 -23.89 7.42 21.33
C CYS A 615 -25.32 7.80 21.72
N LEU A 616 -25.81 7.35 22.89
CA LEU A 616 -27.13 7.71 23.41
C LEU A 616 -27.24 9.22 23.70
N LEU A 617 -26.22 9.81 24.32
CA LEU A 617 -26.17 11.25 24.60
C LEU A 617 -26.19 12.06 23.29
N LEU A 618 -25.37 11.68 22.31
CA LEU A 618 -25.33 12.33 21.00
C LEU A 618 -26.67 12.17 20.26
N ALA A 619 -27.27 10.99 20.31
CA ALA A 619 -28.56 10.70 19.69
C ALA A 619 -29.69 11.54 20.31
N ALA A 620 -29.71 11.73 21.63
CA ALA A 620 -30.67 12.61 22.31
C ALA A 620 -30.53 14.07 21.87
N GLY A 621 -29.29 14.57 21.75
CA GLY A 621 -29.01 15.91 21.22
C GLY A 621 -29.51 16.09 19.78
N ILE A 622 -29.25 15.10 18.90
CA ILE A 622 -29.74 15.12 17.52
C ILE A 622 -31.27 14.98 17.44
N ALA A 623 -31.88 14.17 18.31
CA ALA A 623 -33.34 14.05 18.40
C ALA A 623 -33.99 15.40 18.73
N MET A 624 -33.43 16.15 19.68
CA MET A 624 -33.92 17.49 20.03
C MET A 624 -33.83 18.47 18.84
N LEU A 625 -32.75 18.39 18.06
CA LEU A 625 -32.53 19.23 16.87
C LEU A 625 -33.42 18.82 15.68
N ALA A 626 -33.77 17.54 15.56
CA ALA A 626 -34.54 16.96 14.47
C ALA A 626 -36.05 16.82 14.77
N ARG A 627 -36.53 17.27 15.95
CA ARG A 627 -37.93 17.12 16.40
C ARG A 627 -39.00 17.69 15.47
N ARG A 628 -38.63 18.57 14.54
CA ARG A 628 -39.52 19.19 13.55
C ARG A 628 -39.47 18.52 12.17
N GLU A 629 -38.67 17.47 12.00
CA GLU A 629 -38.55 16.73 10.74
C GLU A 629 -39.59 15.60 10.64
N SER A 630 -39.73 15.00 9.46
CA SER A 630 -40.63 13.84 9.27
C SER A 630 -40.18 12.65 10.10
N ARG A 631 -41.14 11.84 10.58
CA ARG A 631 -40.89 10.67 11.45
C ARG A 631 -39.81 9.73 10.89
N SER A 632 -39.83 9.46 9.59
CA SER A 632 -38.81 8.64 8.91
C SER A 632 -37.39 9.21 9.00
N ARG A 633 -37.22 10.51 8.74
CA ARG A 633 -35.91 11.20 8.80
C ARG A 633 -35.40 11.33 10.22
N PHE A 634 -36.32 11.59 11.16
CA PHE A 634 -36.02 11.60 12.58
C PHE A 634 -35.45 10.24 13.02
N ILE A 635 -36.16 9.15 12.72
CA ILE A 635 -35.74 7.79 13.10
C ILE A 635 -34.38 7.45 12.47
N LEU A 636 -34.20 7.72 11.17
CA LEU A 636 -32.94 7.41 10.47
C LEU A 636 -31.74 8.15 11.06
N LYS A 637 -31.89 9.43 11.42
CA LYS A 637 -30.81 10.22 12.02
C LYS A 637 -30.47 9.75 13.43
N VAL A 638 -31.48 9.50 14.26
CA VAL A 638 -31.28 9.05 15.64
C VAL A 638 -30.66 7.65 15.67
N LEU A 639 -31.22 6.71 14.91
CA LEU A 639 -30.69 5.34 14.81
C LEU A 639 -29.30 5.32 14.17
N GLY A 640 -29.07 6.15 13.16
CA GLY A 640 -27.76 6.30 12.55
C GLY A 640 -26.70 6.81 13.54
N VAL A 641 -27.04 7.74 14.43
CA VAL A 641 -26.10 8.26 15.46
C VAL A 641 -25.89 7.24 16.57
N LEU A 642 -26.88 6.41 16.90
CA LEU A 642 -26.67 5.29 17.81
C LEU A 642 -25.66 4.28 17.26
N VAL A 643 -25.68 4.05 15.94
CA VAL A 643 -24.79 3.10 15.27
C VAL A 643 -23.40 3.71 15.01
N PHE A 644 -23.33 4.90 14.41
CA PHE A 644 -22.09 5.52 13.95
C PHE A 644 -21.50 6.54 14.93
N GLY A 645 -22.20 6.82 16.03
CA GLY A 645 -21.74 7.72 17.09
C GLY A 645 -21.33 9.10 16.57
N LEU A 646 -20.16 9.53 17.04
CA LEU A 646 -19.53 10.80 16.66
C LEU A 646 -19.36 10.94 15.15
N PHE A 647 -19.11 9.83 14.43
CA PHE A 647 -18.83 9.84 12.99
C PHE A 647 -20.02 10.30 12.16
N LEU A 648 -21.26 10.11 12.62
CA LEU A 648 -22.45 10.65 11.93
C LEU A 648 -22.95 11.95 12.56
N ALA A 649 -22.80 12.11 13.88
CA ALA A 649 -23.23 13.33 14.57
C ALA A 649 -22.57 14.59 13.99
N VAL A 650 -21.26 14.55 13.74
CA VAL A 650 -20.52 15.70 13.18
C VAL A 650 -20.99 16.06 11.76
N PRO A 651 -21.03 15.13 10.77
CA PRO A 651 -21.61 15.40 9.45
C PRO A 651 -23.03 15.97 9.49
N LEU A 652 -23.90 15.46 10.36
CA LEU A 652 -25.28 15.95 10.50
C LEU A 652 -25.34 17.41 10.97
N LEU A 653 -24.44 17.82 11.87
CA LEU A 653 -24.33 19.21 12.34
C LEU A 653 -23.77 20.15 11.27
N LEU A 654 -22.77 19.68 10.50
CA LEU A 654 -22.13 20.44 9.43
C LEU A 654 -23.07 20.68 8.24
N TRP A 655 -23.78 19.63 7.79
CA TRP A 655 -24.68 19.68 6.63
C TRP A 655 -26.16 19.65 7.02
N ARG A 656 -26.53 20.36 8.09
CA ARG A 656 -27.94 20.53 8.44
C ARG A 656 -28.72 21.11 7.25
N ARG A 657 -29.92 20.59 7.01
CA ARG A 657 -30.83 21.06 5.95
C ARG A 657 -31.46 22.38 6.31
#